data_AF-A0A813ICG5-F1
#
_entry.id   AF-A0A813ICG5-F1
#
_cell.length_a   1.000
_cell.length_b   1.000
_cell.length_c   1.000
_cell.angle_alpha   90.00
_cell.angle_beta   90.00
_cell.angle_gamma   90.00
#
_symmetry.space_group_name_H-M   'P 1'
#
loop_
_entity.id
_entity.type
_entity.pdbx_description
1 polymer ?
#
loop_
_entity_poly.entity_id
_entity_poly.type
_entity_poly.pdbx_seq_one_letter_code
_entity_poly.pdbx_strand_id
1 'polypeptide(L)'
;MRGVDGQKWLIVKVCKGRFMKKRGNILIEGHISGRCEDVRPNSVSLSYQEVLRYSSGLLPEAVAPNWFCSHWWGEAVLDFIKCCEKHAATHRLGAESAYWVCAYANRQHELGVDLGSDPMQSSFLKAMEVSEGVLLILDPEATPFQRDGQEGRKSALQLDIATVDGDGTAQLSTQRLTKLEDEMEEFGKLNPGRPSESGWEAKSEREKDFPIELVSKGLRVKITEARASQVSDRTQILNALAGCQIDDLNAQPNCHHPTLRQVDTTLRGNFAVAAWRAALEQGLDTSEGSELPLEVALREDISRRELELNLQGVAKQHHLSTLCKAVEPLKNLTRWRLDLSNCQITSIEELGRSLETLTNLQQLSVDLAYCNGLRSLGALTNLQQLSVTLVYCRRLTSIAELVRSLGALTNLQKLSVNLADCDGLTSIAELGRSLGAHELTVDLGGCDGLTSIAELGRSLERLTNLQKLNVDLTDCDGLTSIAELGRSLGALTNLQQLTLNLAMCSDLTSIAELGRSLERLTNLQELTVDLGGCDGLTSIAELGRSLERLTNLQKLNVDLTDCDGLTSIAELGRSLGALTNLQELTVGLRGCEGLTSIAELGRSLEALTNLQQLSVDLRDCSGLPPRLQCWFDSKAKLISALAADT
;
A
#
# COMPACT_ATOMS: atom_id res chain seq x y z
N MET A 1 -2.81 33.48 30.56
CA MET A 1 -3.48 34.65 31.18
C MET A 1 -2.66 35.89 30.87
N ARG A 2 -3.28 37.09 30.76
CA ARG A 2 -2.59 38.35 30.44
C ARG A 2 -1.63 38.73 31.57
N GLY A 3 -0.36 38.98 31.24
CA GLY A 3 0.63 39.55 32.16
C GLY A 3 0.48 41.06 32.29
N VAL A 4 1.07 41.61 33.35
CA VAL A 4 0.88 42.98 33.87
C VAL A 4 1.24 44.11 32.89
N ASP A 5 1.94 43.85 31.79
CA ASP A 5 2.31 44.86 30.77
C ASP A 5 1.84 44.52 29.33
N GLY A 6 0.80 43.70 29.17
CA GLY A 6 0.23 43.41 27.84
C GLY A 6 1.07 42.48 26.95
N GLN A 7 2.22 42.00 27.41
CA GLN A 7 2.98 40.93 26.75
C GLN A 7 2.30 39.56 26.97
N LYS A 8 2.14 38.79 25.88
CA LYS A 8 1.73 37.39 25.90
C LYS A 8 2.93 36.55 26.36
N TRP A 9 2.81 35.85 27.48
CA TRP A 9 3.87 34.96 27.99
C TRP A 9 3.63 33.51 27.58
N LEU A 10 4.71 32.84 27.20
CA LEU A 10 4.75 31.39 27.02
C LEU A 10 4.99 30.69 28.35
N ILE A 11 4.10 29.78 28.71
CA ILE A 11 4.33 28.86 29.82
C ILE A 11 4.82 27.55 29.21
N VAL A 12 6.13 27.44 29.02
CA VAL A 12 6.77 26.19 28.62
C VAL A 12 6.90 25.32 29.87
N LYS A 13 6.15 24.21 29.91
CA LYS A 13 6.30 23.21 30.96
C LYS A 13 7.47 22.31 30.58
N VAL A 14 8.67 22.64 31.08
CA VAL A 14 9.86 21.80 30.91
C VAL A 14 9.69 20.54 31.77
N CYS A 15 9.35 19.43 31.13
CA CYS A 15 9.06 18.17 31.83
C CYS A 15 10.33 17.45 32.33
N LYS A 16 11.54 17.82 31.86
CA LYS A 16 12.86 17.53 32.47
C LYS A 16 14.00 18.29 31.75
N GLY A 17 15.03 18.69 32.50
CA GLY A 17 16.18 19.53 32.14
C GLY A 17 16.65 20.32 33.37
N ARG A 18 17.95 20.62 33.55
CA ARG A 18 18.54 21.17 34.82
C ARG A 18 17.98 22.56 35.20
N PHE A 19 16.78 22.59 35.76
CA PHE A 19 16.22 23.72 36.48
C PHE A 19 15.77 23.24 37.85
N MET A 20 16.39 23.74 38.91
CA MET A 20 15.99 23.38 40.27
C MET A 20 14.79 24.22 40.70
N LYS A 21 13.65 23.58 40.95
CA LYS A 21 12.49 24.23 41.56
C LYS A 21 12.79 24.54 43.03
N LYS A 22 12.77 25.80 43.42
CA LYS A 22 12.81 26.23 44.83
C LYS A 22 11.72 27.26 45.09
N ARG A 23 10.71 26.89 45.89
CA ARG A 23 9.61 27.77 46.33
C ARG A 23 8.87 28.51 45.19
N GLY A 24 8.52 27.80 44.11
CA GLY A 24 7.72 28.35 43.00
C GLY A 24 8.51 29.11 41.93
N ASN A 25 9.83 29.27 42.11
CA ASN A 25 10.72 29.88 41.12
C ASN A 25 11.50 28.82 40.32
N ILE A 26 11.80 29.15 39.06
CA ILE A 26 12.75 28.47 38.18
C ILE A 26 14.12 29.15 38.35
N LEU A 27 15.16 28.38 38.65
CA LEU A 27 16.53 28.88 38.87
C LEU A 27 17.49 28.40 37.76
N ILE A 28 18.33 29.30 37.26
CA ILE A 28 19.49 29.02 36.39
C ILE A 28 20.75 29.44 37.13
N GLU A 29 21.68 28.53 37.38
CA GLU A 29 22.96 28.79 38.08
C GLU A 29 22.83 29.56 39.41
N GLY A 30 21.71 29.38 40.12
CA GLY A 30 21.44 30.07 41.39
C GLY A 30 20.69 31.40 41.27
N HIS A 31 20.43 31.87 40.05
CA HIS A 31 19.66 33.09 39.76
C HIS A 31 18.21 32.77 39.38
N ILE A 32 17.26 33.57 39.85
CA ILE A 32 15.83 33.38 39.58
C ILE A 32 15.54 33.81 38.15
N SER A 33 15.09 32.85 37.33
CA SER A 33 14.82 33.04 35.90
C SER A 33 13.33 32.91 35.53
N GLY A 34 12.43 32.64 36.48
CA GLY A 34 10.98 32.64 36.25
C GLY A 34 10.12 32.14 37.42
N ARG A 35 8.77 32.26 37.30
CA ARG A 35 7.75 31.71 38.22
C ARG A 35 6.80 30.77 37.47
N CYS A 36 6.33 29.72 38.15
CA CYS A 36 5.39 28.74 37.58
C CYS A 36 3.99 28.94 38.17
N GLU A 37 2.99 29.25 37.34
CA GLU A 37 1.58 29.41 37.76
C GLU A 37 0.62 28.55 36.91
N ASP A 38 -0.26 27.82 37.63
CA ASP A 38 -1.48 27.08 37.27
C ASP A 38 -1.57 26.21 35.99
N VAL A 39 -1.73 24.89 36.21
CA VAL A 39 -1.99 23.87 35.19
C VAL A 39 -3.50 23.59 35.10
N ARG A 40 -4.10 23.66 33.90
CA ARG A 40 -5.46 23.14 33.64
C ARG A 40 -5.41 21.67 33.19
N PRO A 41 -6.45 20.85 33.46
CA PRO A 41 -6.35 19.38 33.38
C PRO A 41 -6.43 18.75 31.98
N ASN A 42 -6.73 19.51 30.91
CA ASN A 42 -7.15 18.94 29.61
C ASN A 42 -6.21 19.24 28.42
N SER A 43 -4.95 19.62 28.66
CA SER A 43 -3.97 19.77 27.57
C SER A 43 -3.27 18.43 27.29
N VAL A 44 -3.32 17.97 26.03
CA VAL A 44 -2.52 16.83 25.55
C VAL A 44 -1.06 17.10 25.87
N SER A 45 -0.42 16.22 26.64
CA SER A 45 0.98 16.38 27.06
C SER A 45 1.93 15.70 26.07
N LEU A 46 2.62 16.47 25.24
CA LEU A 46 3.72 15.98 24.42
C LEU A 46 5.04 16.04 25.21
N SER A 47 5.83 14.97 25.18
CA SER A 47 7.15 14.90 25.82
C SER A 47 8.26 15.26 24.81
N TYR A 48 8.91 16.42 24.98
CA TYR A 48 10.13 16.77 24.26
C TYR A 48 11.32 16.01 24.88
N GLN A 49 11.83 14.96 24.22
CA GLN A 49 13.01 14.24 24.72
C GLN A 49 14.31 14.88 24.20
N GLU A 50 15.11 15.44 25.11
CA GLU A 50 16.56 15.21 25.11
C GLU A 50 16.78 13.75 25.52
N VAL A 51 17.68 13.01 24.87
CA VAL A 51 18.14 11.72 25.40
C VAL A 51 19.01 11.99 26.64
N LEU A 52 18.36 12.26 27.77
CA LEU A 52 18.93 12.30 29.10
C LEU A 52 17.89 11.77 30.10
N ARG A 53 17.93 10.47 30.42
CA ARG A 53 17.28 9.96 31.64
C ARG A 53 18.33 9.79 32.74
N TYR A 54 18.15 10.54 33.82
CA TYR A 54 18.30 9.96 35.15
C TYR A 54 17.08 10.29 36.01
N SER A 55 16.75 9.31 36.85
CA SER A 55 16.00 9.36 38.11
C SER A 55 14.53 8.92 38.15
N SER A 56 14.28 8.18 39.25
CA SER A 56 13.03 7.83 39.96
C SER A 56 12.24 6.58 39.53
N GLY A 57 12.83 5.41 39.75
CA GLY A 57 12.20 4.34 40.55
C GLY A 57 11.08 3.45 40.00
N LEU A 58 10.26 3.86 39.02
CA LEU A 58 9.14 3.01 38.53
C LEU A 58 8.90 3.17 37.01
N LEU A 59 9.51 2.26 36.22
CA LEU A 59 9.23 1.79 34.83
C LEU A 59 9.29 2.76 33.61
N PRO A 60 9.46 2.26 32.36
CA PRO A 60 10.40 1.25 31.82
C PRO A 60 11.51 1.91 30.96
N GLU A 61 12.27 1.11 30.21
CA GLU A 61 13.49 1.40 29.43
C GLU A 61 13.38 2.53 28.38
N ALA A 62 14.51 2.93 27.79
CA ALA A 62 14.57 3.95 26.74
C ALA A 62 13.66 3.60 25.56
N VAL A 63 12.85 4.56 25.10
CA VAL A 63 11.89 4.37 23.99
C VAL A 63 12.49 5.02 22.74
N ALA A 64 12.50 4.28 21.62
CA ALA A 64 12.94 4.80 20.34
C ALA A 64 11.99 5.93 19.86
N PRO A 65 12.50 7.00 19.23
CA PRO A 65 11.65 8.03 18.66
C PRO A 65 10.81 7.47 17.52
N ASN A 66 9.52 7.86 17.45
CA ASN A 66 8.69 7.58 16.29
C ASN A 66 9.08 8.47 15.11
N TRP A 67 9.40 9.75 15.39
CA TRP A 67 9.66 10.75 14.37
C TRP A 67 10.93 11.54 14.66
N PHE A 68 11.76 11.70 13.63
CA PHE A 68 12.84 12.68 13.63
C PHE A 68 12.25 14.04 13.23
N CYS A 69 12.48 15.08 14.02
CA CYS A 69 11.97 16.41 13.75
C CYS A 69 13.10 17.38 13.40
N SER A 70 13.02 17.95 12.19
CA SER A 70 13.97 18.89 11.62
C SER A 70 13.34 20.28 11.54
N HIS A 71 13.95 21.29 12.18
CA HIS A 71 13.42 22.66 12.15
C HIS A 71 14.53 23.71 12.34
N TRP A 72 14.22 24.97 12.03
CA TRP A 72 15.16 26.07 12.24
C TRP A 72 15.19 26.49 13.72
N TRP A 73 16.38 26.62 14.31
CA TRP A 73 16.52 26.95 15.73
C TRP A 73 16.00 28.34 16.11
N GLY A 74 15.94 29.27 15.14
CA GLY A 74 15.36 30.60 15.34
C GLY A 74 13.86 30.65 15.14
N GLU A 75 13.23 29.51 14.80
CA GLU A 75 11.78 29.41 14.70
C GLU A 75 11.12 29.68 16.05
N ALA A 76 9.95 30.32 16.00
CA ALA A 76 9.17 30.55 17.20
C ALA A 76 8.78 29.20 17.81
N VAL A 77 9.19 28.97 19.07
CA VAL A 77 8.87 27.73 19.81
C VAL A 77 7.36 27.43 19.77
N LEU A 78 6.50 28.46 19.79
CA LEU A 78 5.07 28.26 19.66
C LEU A 78 4.64 27.62 18.36
N ASP A 79 5.22 28.07 17.26
CA ASP A 79 4.84 27.62 15.93
C ASP A 79 5.36 26.20 15.70
N PHE A 80 6.58 25.92 16.16
CA PHE A 80 7.11 24.56 16.30
C PHE A 80 6.14 23.63 17.08
N ILE A 81 5.67 24.05 18.26
CA ILE A 81 4.74 23.26 19.07
C ILE A 81 3.43 23.00 18.31
N LYS A 82 2.84 24.02 17.68
CA LYS A 82 1.60 23.85 16.90
C LYS A 82 1.78 22.86 15.75
N CYS A 83 2.92 22.91 15.06
CA CYS A 83 3.26 21.97 14.00
C CYS A 83 3.33 20.53 14.54
N CYS A 84 4.01 20.31 15.66
CA CYS A 84 4.05 18.99 16.31
C CYS A 84 2.67 18.53 16.81
N GLU A 85 1.84 19.43 17.36
CA GLU A 85 0.48 19.11 17.80
C GLU A 85 -0.42 18.74 16.62
N LYS A 86 -0.37 19.50 15.53
CA LYS A 86 -1.09 19.20 14.28
C LYS A 86 -0.66 17.85 13.73
N HIS A 87 0.64 17.60 13.63
CA HIS A 87 1.19 16.33 13.16
C HIS A 87 0.76 15.15 14.05
N ALA A 88 0.90 15.28 15.37
CA ALA A 88 0.48 14.25 16.32
C ALA A 88 -1.02 13.96 16.23
N ALA A 89 -1.85 15.00 16.07
CA ALA A 89 -3.29 14.86 15.91
C ALA A 89 -3.66 14.16 14.60
N THR A 90 -3.06 14.55 13.48
CA THR A 90 -3.28 13.94 12.16
C THR A 90 -2.95 12.45 12.16
N HIS A 91 -1.81 12.07 12.77
CA HIS A 91 -1.39 10.67 12.87
C HIS A 91 -1.99 9.89 14.05
N ARG A 92 -2.85 10.55 14.86
CA ARG A 92 -3.43 9.99 16.09
C ARG A 92 -2.38 9.39 17.03
N LEU A 93 -1.25 10.07 17.17
CA LEU A 93 -0.15 9.63 18.03
C LEU A 93 -0.58 9.65 19.50
N GLY A 94 -0.21 8.60 20.23
CA GLY A 94 -0.55 8.43 21.65
C GLY A 94 0.44 9.15 22.58
N ALA A 95 0.14 9.15 23.89
CA ALA A 95 1.01 9.75 24.90
C ALA A 95 2.40 9.09 25.01
N GLU A 96 2.54 7.87 24.51
CA GLU A 96 3.80 7.11 24.48
C GLU A 96 4.67 7.46 23.26
N SER A 97 4.15 8.24 22.29
CA SER A 97 4.89 8.62 21.10
C SER A 97 5.95 9.68 21.38
N ALA A 98 7.09 9.56 20.71
CA ALA A 98 8.24 10.44 20.94
C ALA A 98 8.77 11.08 19.64
N TYR A 99 9.09 12.37 19.71
CA TYR A 99 9.83 13.10 18.69
C TYR A 99 11.28 13.27 19.12
N TRP A 100 12.21 12.94 18.23
CA TRP A 100 13.61 13.32 18.38
C TRP A 100 13.83 14.66 17.68
N VAL A 101 14.03 15.74 18.44
CA VAL A 101 14.07 17.11 17.88
C VAL A 101 15.51 17.56 17.68
N CYS A 102 15.89 17.80 16.43
CA CYS A 102 17.28 18.05 16.03
C CYS A 102 17.93 19.23 16.77
N ALA A 103 17.15 20.25 17.13
CA ALA A 103 17.62 21.43 17.84
C ALA A 103 17.85 21.22 19.34
N TYR A 104 17.15 20.27 19.94
CA TYR A 104 17.11 20.11 21.40
C TYR A 104 17.81 18.85 21.87
N ALA A 105 17.92 17.82 21.04
CA ALA A 105 18.33 16.49 21.49
C ALA A 105 19.82 16.33 21.84
N ASN A 106 20.69 17.22 21.35
CA ASN A 106 22.13 17.18 21.59
C ASN A 106 22.55 18.09 22.73
N ARG A 107 23.52 17.65 23.55
CA ARG A 107 24.08 18.44 24.65
C ARG A 107 24.93 19.58 24.12
N GLN A 108 24.35 20.77 24.08
CA GLN A 108 24.99 21.97 23.52
C GLN A 108 26.28 22.39 24.25
N HIS A 109 26.46 21.98 25.50
CA HIS A 109 27.69 22.25 26.27
C HIS A 109 28.84 21.27 25.95
N GLU A 110 28.55 20.11 25.35
CA GLU A 110 29.52 19.04 25.03
C GLU A 110 29.21 18.38 23.67
N LEU A 111 28.86 19.19 22.66
CA LEU A 111 28.44 18.72 21.32
C LEU A 111 29.37 17.68 20.70
N GLY A 112 30.69 17.81 20.90
CA GLY A 112 31.68 16.89 20.34
C GLY A 112 31.51 15.43 20.79
N VAL A 113 30.90 15.18 21.95
CA VAL A 113 30.63 13.82 22.44
C VAL A 113 29.44 13.18 21.71
N ASP A 114 28.40 13.96 21.43
CA ASP A 114 27.16 13.46 20.81
C ASP A 114 27.25 13.36 19.27
N LEU A 115 28.12 14.18 18.65
CA LEU A 115 28.35 14.16 17.20
C LEU A 115 29.45 13.17 16.79
N GLY A 116 30.44 12.94 17.65
CA GLY A 116 31.63 12.15 17.31
C GLY A 116 32.52 12.83 16.26
N SER A 117 33.56 12.12 15.81
CA SER A 117 34.49 12.60 14.76
C SER A 117 34.04 12.25 13.34
N ASP A 118 33.11 11.30 13.20
CA ASP A 118 32.51 10.91 11.93
C ASP A 118 31.05 11.39 11.91
N PRO A 119 30.69 12.36 11.04
CA PRO A 119 29.31 12.81 10.88
C PRO A 119 28.32 11.70 10.56
N MET A 120 28.77 10.58 9.97
CA MET A 120 27.94 9.39 9.69
C MET A 120 27.68 8.53 10.93
N GLN A 121 28.27 8.85 12.08
CA GLN A 121 28.02 8.19 13.36
C GLN A 121 27.32 9.12 14.37
N SER A 122 26.85 10.27 13.89
CA SER A 122 26.20 11.29 14.70
C SER A 122 24.89 10.77 15.33
N SER A 123 24.48 11.39 16.43
CA SER A 123 23.16 11.18 17.02
C SER A 123 22.01 11.45 16.05
N PHE A 124 22.19 12.37 15.08
CA PHE A 124 21.19 12.67 14.05
C PHE A 124 20.90 11.45 13.18
N LEU A 125 21.95 10.83 12.60
CA LEU A 125 21.75 9.67 11.72
C LEU A 125 21.18 8.49 12.50
N LYS A 126 21.65 8.25 13.71
CA LYS A 126 21.12 7.19 14.59
C LYS A 126 19.64 7.38 14.91
N ALA A 127 19.22 8.60 15.18
CA ALA A 127 17.81 8.92 15.43
C ALA A 127 16.96 8.73 14.18
N MET A 128 17.44 9.17 13.01
CA MET A 128 16.76 8.93 11.73
C MET A 128 16.64 7.43 11.42
N GLU A 129 17.67 6.62 11.70
CA GLU A 129 17.67 5.17 11.41
C GLU A 129 16.64 4.37 12.21
N VAL A 130 16.20 4.87 13.37
CA VAL A 130 15.19 4.21 14.21
C VAL A 130 13.82 4.88 14.15
N SER A 131 13.69 6.01 13.45
CA SER A 131 12.42 6.71 13.27
C SER A 131 11.60 6.11 12.12
N GLU A 132 10.29 6.24 12.20
CA GLU A 132 9.36 5.90 11.11
C GLU A 132 9.45 6.92 9.97
N GLY A 133 9.67 8.19 10.31
CA GLY A 133 9.76 9.29 9.35
C GLY A 133 10.43 10.54 9.89
N VAL A 134 10.52 11.54 9.02
CA VAL A 134 11.02 12.89 9.25
C VAL A 134 9.85 13.87 9.18
N LEU A 135 9.67 14.64 10.25
CA LEU A 135 8.83 15.84 10.27
C LEU A 135 9.72 17.07 10.04
N LEU A 136 9.64 17.65 8.84
CA LEU A 136 10.31 18.90 8.48
C LEU A 136 9.39 20.08 8.78
N ILE A 137 9.80 20.96 9.68
CA ILE A 137 9.03 22.16 10.03
C ILE A 137 9.65 23.38 9.36
N LEU A 138 8.87 24.06 8.52
CA LEU A 138 9.27 25.23 7.76
C LEU A 138 8.75 26.51 8.40
N ASP A 139 9.65 27.45 8.65
CA ASP A 139 9.32 28.85 8.91
C ASP A 139 8.88 29.55 7.60
N PRO A 140 8.31 30.78 7.65
CA PRO A 140 7.85 31.48 6.45
C PRO A 140 8.92 31.68 5.37
N GLU A 141 10.19 31.71 5.77
CA GLU A 141 11.31 31.81 4.84
C GLU A 141 11.81 30.46 4.30
N ALA A 142 11.27 29.35 4.79
CA ALA A 142 11.74 27.99 4.55
C ALA A 142 13.26 27.86 4.76
N THR A 143 13.75 28.50 5.83
CA THR A 143 15.13 28.51 6.29
C THR A 143 15.75 27.12 6.44
N PRO A 144 15.03 26.05 6.83
CA PRO A 144 15.58 24.69 6.84
C PRO A 144 16.21 24.26 5.50
N PHE A 145 15.67 24.70 4.36
CA PHE A 145 16.25 24.42 3.03
C PHE A 145 17.60 25.08 2.78
N GLN A 146 18.01 26.04 3.61
CA GLN A 146 19.28 26.76 3.50
C GLN A 146 20.38 26.19 4.42
N ARG A 147 20.09 25.12 5.19
CA ARG A 147 21.01 24.54 6.18
C ARG A 147 21.49 23.14 5.80
N ASP A 148 22.66 22.76 6.30
CA ASP A 148 23.24 21.43 6.11
C ASP A 148 22.44 20.40 6.93
N GLY A 149 21.32 19.93 6.38
CA GLY A 149 20.57 18.80 6.94
C GLY A 149 21.23 17.47 6.56
N GLN A 150 21.48 16.58 7.53
CA GLN A 150 22.01 15.22 7.28
C GLN A 150 20.99 14.26 6.63
N GLU A 151 19.88 14.75 6.09
CA GLU A 151 18.71 13.99 5.64
C GLU A 151 18.95 13.14 4.36
N GLY A 152 20.18 13.11 3.85
CA GLY A 152 20.46 12.74 2.47
C GLY A 152 20.79 11.28 2.15
N ARG A 153 20.65 10.28 3.04
CA ARG A 153 21.32 8.99 2.76
C ARG A 153 20.65 7.63 2.96
N LYS A 154 19.39 7.47 3.35
CA LYS A 154 18.72 6.15 3.23
C LYS A 154 17.26 6.25 2.81
N SER A 155 16.96 5.55 1.72
CA SER A 155 15.63 5.35 1.15
C SER A 155 14.78 4.45 2.07
N ALA A 156 13.92 5.05 2.89
CA ALA A 156 12.72 4.41 3.46
C ALA A 156 11.90 5.37 4.37
N LEU A 157 12.50 6.45 4.87
CA LEU A 157 11.81 7.35 5.81
C LEU A 157 10.70 8.13 5.12
N GLN A 158 9.53 8.17 5.75
CA GLN A 158 8.43 9.05 5.35
C GLN A 158 8.83 10.51 5.59
N LEU A 159 8.48 11.42 4.67
CA LEU A 159 8.68 12.85 4.83
C LEU A 159 7.34 13.56 5.01
N ASP A 160 7.13 14.18 6.15
CA ASP A 160 5.99 15.06 6.40
C ASP A 160 6.50 16.50 6.59
N ILE A 161 5.79 17.47 6.03
CA ILE A 161 6.17 18.88 6.07
C ILE A 161 5.09 19.67 6.79
N ALA A 162 5.47 20.39 7.85
CA ALA A 162 4.58 21.26 8.60
C ALA A 162 5.05 22.71 8.55
N THR A 163 4.12 23.63 8.69
CA THR A 163 4.41 25.07 8.77
C THR A 163 3.28 25.80 9.49
N VAL A 164 3.50 27.04 9.86
CA VAL A 164 2.45 27.94 10.34
C VAL A 164 2.20 29.01 9.30
N ASP A 165 0.95 29.11 8.84
CA ASP A 165 0.54 30.08 7.84
C ASP A 165 0.48 31.52 8.39
N GLY A 166 0.15 32.47 7.51
CA GLY A 166 0.06 33.90 7.85
C GLY A 166 -0.99 34.22 8.92
N ASP A 167 -1.98 33.35 9.13
CA ASP A 167 -3.02 33.49 10.15
C ASP A 167 -2.63 32.84 11.49
N GLY A 168 -1.46 32.18 11.55
CA GLY A 168 -0.96 31.53 12.74
C GLY A 168 -1.48 30.10 12.94
N THR A 169 -2.08 29.50 11.90
CA THR A 169 -2.63 28.14 11.89
C THR A 169 -1.57 27.15 11.38
N ALA A 170 -1.42 26.01 12.07
CA ALA A 170 -0.50 24.97 11.63
C ALA A 170 -1.10 24.18 10.47
N GLN A 171 -0.37 24.18 9.36
CA GLN A 171 -0.63 23.41 8.17
C GLN A 171 0.33 22.22 8.09
N LEU A 172 -0.13 21.12 7.52
CA LEU A 172 0.63 19.88 7.40
C LEU A 172 0.37 19.27 6.04
N SER A 173 1.43 18.88 5.34
CA SER A 173 1.36 18.00 4.18
C SER A 173 2.10 16.70 4.49
N THR A 174 1.44 15.57 4.29
CA THR A 174 2.03 14.25 4.53
C THR A 174 2.50 13.60 3.24
N GLN A 175 3.55 12.78 3.24
CA GLN A 175 3.91 12.04 2.02
C GLN A 175 2.92 10.90 1.72
N ARG A 176 2.34 10.29 2.76
CA ARG A 176 1.41 9.15 2.65
C ARG A 176 0.06 9.48 3.27
N LEU A 177 -0.93 8.64 3.00
CA LEU A 177 -2.20 8.64 3.73
C LEU A 177 -1.95 8.38 5.22
N THR A 178 -2.83 8.92 6.06
CA THR A 178 -2.93 8.50 7.46
C THR A 178 -3.63 7.14 7.55
N LYS A 179 -3.49 6.45 8.69
CA LYS A 179 -4.17 5.15 8.91
C LYS A 179 -5.67 5.21 8.65
N LEU A 180 -6.34 6.30 9.04
CA LEU A 180 -7.77 6.48 8.78
C LEU A 180 -8.06 6.57 7.29
N GLU A 181 -7.25 7.33 6.55
CA GLU A 181 -7.41 7.50 5.11
C GLU A 181 -7.10 6.19 4.36
N ASP A 182 -6.09 5.44 4.79
CA ASP A 182 -5.83 4.08 4.29
C ASP A 182 -7.03 3.17 4.55
N GLU A 183 -7.61 3.19 5.76
CA GLU A 183 -8.84 2.44 6.09
C GLU A 183 -10.02 2.85 5.21
N MET A 184 -10.11 4.12 4.82
CA MET A 184 -11.13 4.62 3.88
C MET A 184 -10.94 4.05 2.47
N GLU A 185 -9.70 4.00 1.96
CA GLU A 185 -9.38 3.37 0.67
C GLU A 185 -9.68 1.86 0.68
N GLU A 186 -9.31 1.16 1.76
CA GLU A 186 -9.63 -0.27 1.93
C GLU A 186 -11.14 -0.51 2.02
N PHE A 187 -11.89 0.34 2.73
CA PHE A 187 -13.34 0.27 2.79
C PHE A 187 -13.99 0.52 1.42
N GLY A 188 -13.47 1.48 0.65
CA GLY A 188 -13.93 1.80 -0.71
C GLY A 188 -13.75 0.63 -1.67
N LYS A 189 -12.59 -0.06 -1.62
CA LYS A 189 -12.33 -1.27 -2.41
C LYS A 189 -13.32 -2.39 -2.11
N LEU A 190 -13.76 -2.54 -0.87
CA LEU A 190 -14.71 -3.58 -0.44
C LEU A 190 -16.18 -3.23 -0.72
N ASN A 191 -16.51 -1.97 -1.04
CA ASN A 191 -17.88 -1.52 -1.26
C ASN A 191 -18.01 -0.70 -2.56
N PRO A 192 -17.63 -1.29 -3.71
CA PRO A 192 -17.63 -0.58 -4.97
C PRO A 192 -19.07 -0.21 -5.36
N GLY A 193 -19.32 1.07 -5.67
CA GLY A 193 -20.66 1.60 -6.01
C GLY A 193 -21.39 2.35 -4.89
N ARG A 194 -20.92 2.30 -3.64
CA ARG A 194 -21.23 3.38 -2.67
C ARG A 194 -20.17 4.46 -2.82
N PRO A 195 -20.51 5.75 -2.87
CA PRO A 195 -19.51 6.79 -2.75
C PRO A 195 -18.89 6.68 -1.35
N SER A 196 -17.80 5.90 -1.24
CA SER A 196 -16.91 5.98 -0.10
C SER A 196 -16.17 7.31 -0.22
N GLU A 197 -16.12 8.08 0.87
CA GLU A 197 -15.18 9.18 0.98
C GLU A 197 -13.77 8.60 0.71
N SER A 198 -13.13 8.98 -0.39
CA SER A 198 -11.78 8.51 -0.71
C SER A 198 -10.82 9.05 0.35
N GLY A 199 -9.92 8.20 0.83
CA GLY A 199 -8.82 8.61 1.71
C GLY A 199 -7.93 9.64 1.04
N TRP A 200 -7.70 9.53 -0.27
CA TRP A 200 -6.99 10.54 -1.05
C TRP A 200 -7.75 11.86 -1.15
N GLU A 201 -9.08 11.84 -1.36
CA GLU A 201 -9.90 13.06 -1.32
C GLU A 201 -9.92 13.69 0.08
N ALA A 202 -10.00 12.89 1.14
CA ALA A 202 -9.93 13.37 2.52
C ALA A 202 -8.56 14.01 2.84
N LYS A 203 -7.47 13.41 2.33
CA LYS A 203 -6.14 13.99 2.39
C LYS A 203 -6.09 15.33 1.65
N SER A 204 -6.62 15.40 0.43
CA SER A 204 -6.68 16.65 -0.35
C SER A 204 -7.38 17.75 0.43
N GLU A 205 -8.55 17.46 0.99
CA GLU A 205 -9.33 18.43 1.76
C GLU A 205 -8.59 18.87 3.02
N ARG A 206 -7.88 17.96 3.70
CA ARG A 206 -7.06 18.28 4.88
C ARG A 206 -5.89 19.19 4.54
N GLU A 207 -5.30 19.04 3.36
CA GLU A 207 -4.05 19.69 2.95
C GLU A 207 -4.25 20.88 2.02
N LYS A 208 -5.50 21.20 1.65
CA LYS A 208 -5.84 22.27 0.71
C LYS A 208 -5.26 23.64 1.08
N ASP A 209 -5.12 23.92 2.37
CA ASP A 209 -4.63 25.20 2.91
C ASP A 209 -3.11 25.19 3.12
N PHE A 210 -2.42 24.10 2.78
CA PHE A 210 -0.96 24.02 2.88
C PHE A 210 -0.30 24.95 1.83
N PRO A 211 0.63 25.83 2.24
CA PRO A 211 1.26 26.81 1.35
C PRO A 211 2.31 26.14 0.46
N ILE A 212 1.86 25.58 -0.67
CA ILE A 212 2.69 24.80 -1.58
C ILE A 212 3.85 25.61 -2.17
N GLU A 213 3.76 26.94 -2.23
CA GLU A 213 4.86 27.78 -2.71
C GLU A 213 6.10 27.67 -1.79
N LEU A 214 5.95 27.30 -0.51
CA LEU A 214 7.10 27.02 0.35
C LEU A 214 7.90 25.84 -0.17
N VAL A 215 7.26 24.84 -0.77
CA VAL A 215 7.95 23.68 -1.36
C VAL A 215 8.79 24.08 -2.57
N SER A 216 8.41 25.13 -3.31
CA SER A 216 9.19 25.65 -4.44
C SER A 216 10.63 26.05 -4.04
N LYS A 217 10.83 26.49 -2.80
CA LYS A 217 12.16 26.78 -2.23
C LYS A 217 12.97 25.50 -2.06
N GLY A 218 12.32 24.40 -1.65
CA GLY A 218 12.90 23.06 -1.56
C GLY A 218 13.40 22.53 -2.91
N LEU A 219 12.71 22.84 -4.00
CA LEU A 219 13.11 22.45 -5.36
C LEU A 219 14.42 23.11 -5.82
N ARG A 220 14.91 24.12 -5.11
CA ARG A 220 16.15 24.86 -5.42
C ARG A 220 17.31 24.51 -4.47
N VAL A 221 17.10 23.59 -3.53
CA VAL A 221 18.10 23.19 -2.52
C VAL A 221 19.40 22.76 -3.19
N LYS A 222 20.51 23.26 -2.65
CA LYS A 222 21.87 22.82 -2.96
C LYS A 222 22.63 22.66 -1.65
N ILE A 223 22.97 21.42 -1.29
CA ILE A 223 23.71 21.12 -0.06
C ILE A 223 25.08 21.79 -0.06
N THR A 224 25.66 22.06 -1.23
CA THR A 224 26.94 22.77 -1.33
C THR A 224 26.84 24.26 -0.98
N GLU A 225 25.65 24.85 -1.06
CA GLU A 225 25.37 26.25 -0.69
C GLU A 225 24.79 26.36 0.72
N ALA A 226 24.52 25.23 1.36
CA ALA A 226 23.96 25.19 2.70
C ALA A 226 24.94 25.75 3.75
N ARG A 227 24.35 26.27 4.82
CA ARG A 227 25.06 26.95 5.91
C ARG A 227 25.02 26.13 7.19
N ALA A 228 26.18 25.90 7.78
CA ALA A 228 26.33 25.40 9.14
C ALA A 228 26.77 26.52 10.10
N SER A 229 26.37 26.40 11.37
CA SER A 229 26.84 27.33 12.41
C SER A 229 28.35 27.24 12.63
N GLN A 230 28.95 26.07 12.39
CA GLN A 230 30.40 25.86 12.37
C GLN A 230 30.85 25.49 10.96
N VAL A 231 31.83 26.22 10.43
CA VAL A 231 32.37 26.01 9.07
C VAL A 231 33.05 24.64 8.93
N SER A 232 33.63 24.13 10.03
CA SER A 232 34.21 22.78 10.09
C SER A 232 33.17 21.70 9.84
N ASP A 233 31.98 21.83 10.42
CA ASP A 233 30.92 20.82 10.32
C ASP A 233 30.43 20.71 8.89
N ARG A 234 30.22 21.85 8.22
CA ARG A 234 29.90 21.87 6.79
C ARG A 234 30.95 21.14 5.96
N THR A 235 32.24 21.41 6.23
CA THR A 235 33.35 20.76 5.53
C THR A 235 33.33 19.25 5.73
N GLN A 236 33.19 18.79 6.96
CA GLN A 236 33.15 17.37 7.31
C GLN A 236 31.92 16.66 6.74
N ILE A 237 30.73 17.28 6.80
CA ILE A 237 29.49 16.72 6.25
C ILE A 237 29.60 16.56 4.74
N LEU A 238 30.05 17.60 4.01
CA LEU A 238 30.20 17.50 2.56
C LEU A 238 31.21 16.42 2.16
N ASN A 239 32.34 16.29 2.86
CA ASN A 239 33.31 15.24 2.57
C ASN A 239 32.78 13.83 2.95
N ALA A 240 32.05 13.71 4.05
CA ALA A 240 31.40 12.45 4.43
C ALA A 240 30.33 12.01 3.41
N LEU A 241 29.52 12.96 2.94
CA LEU A 241 28.56 12.74 1.85
C LEU A 241 29.26 12.43 0.52
N ALA A 242 30.43 12.99 0.26
CA ALA A 242 31.24 12.61 -0.89
C ALA A 242 31.88 11.20 -0.75
N GLY A 243 31.84 10.60 0.45
CA GLY A 243 32.42 9.28 0.72
C GLY A 243 33.93 9.32 1.02
N CYS A 244 34.46 10.47 1.42
CA CYS A 244 35.84 10.60 1.89
C CYS A 244 36.08 9.76 3.15
N GLN A 245 37.33 9.33 3.34
CA GLN A 245 37.75 8.64 4.56
C GLN A 245 37.80 9.61 5.74
N ILE A 246 37.75 9.09 6.97
CA ILE A 246 37.66 9.90 8.19
C ILE A 246 38.80 10.92 8.33
N ASP A 247 40.01 10.53 7.92
CA ASP A 247 41.21 11.37 8.00
C ASP A 247 41.16 12.56 7.02
N ASP A 248 40.38 12.44 5.95
CA ASP A 248 40.24 13.45 4.88
C ASP A 248 39.04 14.38 5.09
N LEU A 249 38.22 14.19 6.13
CA LEU A 249 36.97 14.95 6.32
C LEU A 249 37.20 16.46 6.51
N ASN A 250 38.38 16.87 6.96
CA ASN A 250 38.72 18.29 7.14
C ASN A 250 39.35 18.94 5.89
N ALA A 251 39.55 18.19 4.80
CA ALA A 251 40.08 18.73 3.55
C ALA A 251 39.09 19.68 2.88
N GLN A 252 39.55 20.53 1.96
CA GLN A 252 38.68 21.41 1.20
C GLN A 252 37.64 20.59 0.40
N PRO A 253 36.33 20.79 0.61
CA PRO A 253 35.31 19.98 -0.06
C PRO A 253 35.33 20.16 -1.57
N ASN A 254 35.27 19.05 -2.31
CA ASN A 254 35.01 19.09 -3.73
C ASN A 254 33.51 19.32 -3.99
N CYS A 255 33.08 20.58 -4.05
CA CYS A 255 31.68 20.94 -4.30
C CYS A 255 31.12 20.44 -5.65
N HIS A 256 31.98 19.96 -6.57
CA HIS A 256 31.56 19.38 -7.85
C HIS A 256 31.55 17.84 -7.81
N HIS A 257 31.68 17.23 -6.63
CA HIS A 257 31.68 15.78 -6.49
C HIS A 257 30.32 15.19 -6.94
N PRO A 258 30.30 14.15 -7.81
CA PRO A 258 29.07 13.58 -8.36
C PRO A 258 28.04 13.16 -7.30
N THR A 259 28.51 12.63 -6.18
CA THR A 259 27.63 12.21 -5.07
C THR A 259 26.91 13.39 -4.41
N LEU A 260 27.54 14.56 -4.32
CA LEU A 260 26.87 15.74 -3.75
C LEU A 260 25.77 16.24 -4.69
N ARG A 261 26.03 16.25 -5.99
CA ARG A 261 25.01 16.55 -7.00
C ARG A 261 23.86 15.54 -6.95
N GLN A 262 24.16 14.26 -6.73
CA GLN A 262 23.13 13.24 -6.57
C GLN A 262 22.26 13.49 -5.34
N VAL A 263 22.86 13.86 -4.20
CA VAL A 263 22.07 14.21 -2.99
C VAL A 263 21.14 15.40 -3.28
N ASP A 264 21.62 16.43 -3.97
CA ASP A 264 20.80 17.57 -4.38
C ASP A 264 19.60 17.13 -5.23
N THR A 265 19.84 16.35 -6.29
CA THR A 265 18.76 15.95 -7.21
C THR A 265 17.77 14.99 -6.53
N THR A 266 18.24 14.11 -5.64
CA THR A 266 17.36 13.22 -4.87
C THR A 266 16.48 13.99 -3.88
N LEU A 267 17.01 14.99 -3.16
CA LEU A 267 16.20 15.83 -2.28
C LEU A 267 15.12 16.58 -3.06
N ARG A 268 15.49 17.21 -4.19
CA ARG A 268 14.53 17.92 -5.06
C ARG A 268 13.47 16.97 -5.62
N GLY A 269 13.87 15.77 -6.05
CA GLY A 269 12.95 14.73 -6.52
C GLY A 269 11.96 14.30 -5.45
N ASN A 270 12.39 14.18 -4.18
CA ASN A 270 11.49 13.86 -3.06
C ASN A 270 10.46 14.96 -2.82
N PHE A 271 10.89 16.24 -2.82
CA PHE A 271 9.96 17.36 -2.73
C PHE A 271 9.01 17.42 -3.93
N ALA A 272 9.49 17.06 -5.13
CA ALA A 272 8.65 17.04 -6.32
C ALA A 272 7.55 15.99 -6.25
N VAL A 273 7.87 14.78 -5.79
CA VAL A 273 6.89 13.71 -5.56
C VAL A 273 5.88 14.12 -4.49
N ALA A 274 6.33 14.70 -3.37
CA ALA A 274 5.46 15.13 -2.28
C ALA A 274 4.50 16.26 -2.71
N ALA A 275 4.94 17.18 -3.56
CA ALA A 275 4.14 18.32 -4.01
C ALA A 275 3.21 18.01 -5.19
N TRP A 276 3.42 16.91 -5.92
CA TRP A 276 2.81 16.70 -7.23
C TRP A 276 1.29 16.74 -7.20
N ARG A 277 0.66 15.97 -6.32
CA ARG A 277 -0.80 15.89 -6.21
C ARG A 277 -1.40 17.25 -5.83
N ALA A 278 -0.88 17.88 -4.76
CA ALA A 278 -1.35 19.18 -4.28
C ALA A 278 -1.23 20.27 -5.35
N ALA A 279 -0.16 20.26 -6.15
CA ALA A 279 0.00 21.18 -7.26
C ALA A 279 -1.11 21.03 -8.32
N LEU A 280 -1.51 19.80 -8.66
CA LEU A 280 -2.59 19.56 -9.61
C LEU A 280 -3.96 19.99 -9.06
N GLU A 281 -4.21 19.78 -7.77
CA GLU A 281 -5.44 20.19 -7.09
C GLU A 281 -5.61 21.71 -7.05
N GLN A 282 -4.51 22.43 -6.81
CA GLN A 282 -4.48 23.89 -6.85
C GLN A 282 -4.42 24.46 -8.28
N GLY A 283 -4.35 23.60 -9.30
CA GLY A 283 -4.30 24.01 -10.70
C GLY A 283 -2.99 24.70 -11.10
N LEU A 284 -1.90 24.41 -10.40
CA LEU A 284 -0.58 24.97 -10.65
C LEU A 284 0.11 24.26 -11.81
N ASP A 285 0.88 25.04 -12.58
CA ASP A 285 1.73 24.49 -13.64
C ASP A 285 2.96 23.81 -13.02
N THR A 286 3.16 22.54 -13.38
CA THR A 286 4.26 21.69 -12.90
C THR A 286 5.39 21.53 -13.91
N SER A 287 5.24 22.13 -15.09
CA SER A 287 6.15 21.97 -16.22
C SER A 287 7.44 22.79 -16.08
N GLU A 288 8.41 22.48 -16.93
CA GLU A 288 9.65 23.25 -17.02
C GLU A 288 9.40 24.74 -17.31
N GLY A 289 9.99 25.62 -16.49
CA GLY A 289 9.87 27.07 -16.62
C GLY A 289 8.74 27.71 -15.79
N SER A 290 7.91 26.90 -15.15
CA SER A 290 6.90 27.35 -14.17
C SER A 290 7.53 27.77 -12.83
N GLU A 291 6.72 28.36 -11.94
CA GLU A 291 7.12 28.69 -10.57
C GLU A 291 7.37 27.44 -9.71
N LEU A 292 6.72 26.32 -10.06
CA LEU A 292 6.80 25.05 -9.36
C LEU A 292 7.21 23.91 -10.33
N PRO A 293 8.48 23.90 -10.82
CA PRO A 293 8.91 23.00 -11.90
C PRO A 293 9.16 21.56 -11.41
N LEU A 294 8.10 20.88 -10.97
CA LEU A 294 8.14 19.51 -10.45
C LEU A 294 8.65 18.52 -11.50
N GLU A 295 8.30 18.75 -12.77
CA GLU A 295 8.81 17.98 -13.91
C GLU A 295 10.34 17.91 -13.87
N VAL A 296 11.01 19.07 -13.75
CA VAL A 296 12.47 19.17 -13.81
C VAL A 296 13.10 18.50 -12.59
N ALA A 297 12.57 18.78 -11.40
CA ALA A 297 13.10 18.25 -10.15
C ALA A 297 13.04 16.70 -10.10
N LEU A 298 11.94 16.11 -10.56
CA LEU A 298 11.84 14.64 -10.67
C LEU A 298 12.75 14.09 -11.77
N ARG A 299 12.80 14.75 -12.94
CA ARG A 299 13.62 14.36 -14.10
C ARG A 299 15.12 14.30 -13.82
N GLU A 300 15.61 15.16 -12.94
CA GLU A 300 17.03 15.20 -12.53
C GLU A 300 17.39 14.10 -11.51
N ASP A 301 16.43 13.49 -10.82
CA ASP A 301 16.66 12.42 -9.83
C ASP A 301 16.88 11.06 -10.49
N ILE A 302 17.85 10.99 -11.40
CA ILE A 302 18.18 9.79 -12.19
C ILE A 302 18.64 8.59 -11.35
N SER A 303 18.91 8.79 -10.05
CA SER A 303 19.30 7.72 -9.13
C SER A 303 18.09 7.02 -8.47
N ARG A 304 16.89 7.57 -8.66
CA ARG A 304 15.64 7.02 -8.14
C ARG A 304 15.41 5.59 -8.60
N ARG A 305 15.06 4.72 -7.64
CA ARG A 305 14.73 3.30 -7.86
C ARG A 305 13.24 3.00 -7.72
N GLU A 306 12.53 3.80 -6.94
CA GLU A 306 11.11 3.64 -6.67
C GLU A 306 10.38 4.98 -6.86
N LEU A 307 9.24 4.93 -7.53
CA LEU A 307 8.34 6.05 -7.73
C LEU A 307 6.92 5.60 -7.39
N GLU A 308 6.26 6.37 -6.54
CA GLU A 308 4.86 6.18 -6.19
C GLU A 308 4.17 7.53 -6.32
N LEU A 309 3.15 7.60 -7.18
CA LEU A 309 2.35 8.78 -7.39
C LEU A 309 0.89 8.39 -7.41
N ASN A 310 0.12 8.91 -6.46
CA ASN A 310 -1.32 8.86 -6.53
C ASN A 310 -1.84 10.21 -7.03
N LEU A 311 -2.50 10.16 -8.19
CA LEU A 311 -3.12 11.32 -8.83
C LEU A 311 -4.61 11.08 -9.06
N GLN A 312 -5.22 10.16 -8.30
CA GLN A 312 -6.63 9.80 -8.37
C GLN A 312 -7.53 11.04 -8.38
N GLY A 313 -8.45 11.10 -9.34
CA GLY A 313 -9.43 12.18 -9.49
C GLY A 313 -8.88 13.53 -9.99
N VAL A 314 -7.57 13.75 -9.95
CA VAL A 314 -6.99 15.10 -10.16
C VAL A 314 -6.22 15.23 -11.47
N ALA A 315 -5.69 14.13 -12.02
CA ALA A 315 -4.94 14.19 -13.27
C ALA A 315 -5.82 14.40 -14.51
N LYS A 316 -5.27 15.16 -15.46
CA LYS A 316 -5.81 15.37 -16.81
C LYS A 316 -4.76 14.92 -17.83
N GLN A 317 -5.16 14.74 -19.08
CA GLN A 317 -4.27 14.26 -20.15
C GLN A 317 -2.91 15.00 -20.23
N HIS A 318 -2.90 16.33 -20.12
CA HIS A 318 -1.66 17.10 -20.18
C HIS A 318 -0.77 16.94 -18.94
N HIS A 319 -1.35 16.68 -17.76
CA HIS A 319 -0.59 16.34 -16.55
C HIS A 319 0.15 15.01 -16.74
N LEU A 320 -0.49 14.03 -17.38
CA LEU A 320 0.15 12.76 -17.73
C LEU A 320 1.33 13.00 -18.69
N SER A 321 1.16 13.85 -19.71
CA SER A 321 2.25 14.22 -20.62
C SER A 321 3.45 14.85 -19.88
N THR A 322 3.20 15.75 -18.93
CA THR A 322 4.26 16.34 -18.09
C THR A 322 4.95 15.27 -17.23
N LEU A 323 4.19 14.38 -16.60
CA LEU A 323 4.76 13.27 -15.82
C LEU A 323 5.62 12.34 -16.69
N CYS A 324 5.15 12.00 -17.89
CA CYS A 324 5.87 11.16 -18.85
C CYS A 324 7.27 11.74 -19.17
N LYS A 325 7.37 13.04 -19.45
CA LYS A 325 8.65 13.73 -19.65
C LYS A 325 9.56 13.68 -18.42
N ALA A 326 8.98 13.77 -17.23
CA ALA A 326 9.72 13.72 -15.98
C ALA A 326 10.33 12.33 -15.74
N VAL A 327 9.62 11.26 -16.08
CA VAL A 327 10.08 9.89 -15.81
C VAL A 327 11.00 9.31 -16.88
N GLU A 328 10.95 9.80 -18.13
CA GLU A 328 11.74 9.28 -19.25
C GLU A 328 13.25 9.09 -18.94
N PRO A 329 13.95 10.00 -18.22
CA PRO A 329 15.36 9.80 -17.91
C PRO A 329 15.66 8.85 -16.74
N LEU A 330 14.64 8.37 -16.01
CA LEU A 330 14.80 7.60 -14.77
C LEU A 330 15.16 6.13 -15.03
N LYS A 331 16.29 5.88 -15.71
CA LYS A 331 16.72 4.54 -16.13
C LYS A 331 16.97 3.56 -14.97
N ASN A 332 17.21 4.06 -13.76
CA ASN A 332 17.42 3.23 -12.57
C ASN A 332 16.12 2.84 -11.86
N LEU A 333 14.97 3.28 -12.37
CA LEU A 333 13.68 2.96 -11.79
C LEU A 333 13.41 1.46 -11.92
N THR A 334 13.20 0.80 -10.79
CA THR A 334 12.92 -0.64 -10.67
C THR A 334 11.48 -0.92 -10.30
N ARG A 335 10.82 0.01 -9.58
CA ARG A 335 9.41 -0.06 -9.21
C ARG A 335 8.71 1.26 -9.51
N TRP A 336 7.55 1.17 -10.15
CA TRP A 336 6.65 2.31 -10.31
C TRP A 336 5.22 1.93 -9.95
N ARG A 337 4.62 2.66 -9.02
CA ARG A 337 3.18 2.65 -8.77
C ARG A 337 2.59 4.00 -9.20
N LEU A 338 1.58 3.95 -10.05
CA LEU A 338 0.89 5.12 -10.56
C LEU A 338 -0.62 4.90 -10.45
N ASP A 339 -1.29 5.72 -9.67
CA ASP A 339 -2.74 5.72 -9.57
C ASP A 339 -3.30 6.92 -10.33
N LEU A 340 -4.03 6.62 -11.40
CA LEU A 340 -4.75 7.56 -12.26
C LEU A 340 -6.25 7.25 -12.24
N SER A 341 -6.74 6.52 -11.24
CA SER A 341 -8.16 6.20 -11.12
C SER A 341 -9.02 7.48 -11.09
N ASN A 342 -10.21 7.41 -11.66
CA ASN A 342 -11.16 8.53 -11.75
C ASN A 342 -10.58 9.80 -12.43
N CYS A 343 -9.51 9.68 -13.20
CA CYS A 343 -8.89 10.83 -13.89
C CYS A 343 -9.47 11.06 -15.29
N GLN A 344 -9.33 12.30 -15.77
CA GLN A 344 -9.72 12.70 -17.12
C GLN A 344 -8.60 12.36 -18.14
N ILE A 345 -8.24 11.08 -18.22
CA ILE A 345 -7.25 10.54 -19.15
C ILE A 345 -7.96 9.94 -20.35
N THR A 346 -7.61 10.42 -21.54
CA THR A 346 -8.19 9.97 -22.81
C THR A 346 -7.28 9.02 -23.57
N SER A 347 -5.98 9.03 -23.28
CA SER A 347 -4.99 8.12 -23.84
C SER A 347 -3.81 7.92 -22.90
N ILE A 348 -3.31 6.68 -22.83
CA ILE A 348 -2.08 6.31 -22.11
C ILE A 348 -0.92 5.95 -23.05
N GLU A 349 -1.05 6.22 -24.35
CA GLU A 349 0.00 5.87 -25.33
C GLU A 349 1.35 6.52 -25.00
N GLU A 350 1.32 7.76 -24.49
CA GLU A 350 2.51 8.46 -24.04
C GLU A 350 3.17 7.79 -22.84
N LEU A 351 2.37 7.31 -21.89
CA LEU A 351 2.86 6.50 -20.78
C LEU A 351 3.56 5.24 -21.31
N GLY A 352 2.93 4.55 -22.27
CA GLY A 352 3.53 3.39 -22.94
C GLY A 352 4.89 3.71 -23.54
N ARG A 353 5.02 4.80 -24.29
CA ARG A 353 6.31 5.26 -24.87
C ARG A 353 7.35 5.56 -23.80
N SER A 354 6.99 6.25 -22.72
CA SER A 354 7.93 6.56 -21.64
C SER A 354 8.41 5.29 -20.91
N LEU A 355 7.53 4.30 -20.74
CA LEU A 355 7.86 3.01 -20.13
C LEU A 355 8.87 2.20 -20.97
N GLU A 356 8.85 2.27 -22.31
CA GLU A 356 9.86 1.63 -23.18
C GLU A 356 11.28 2.10 -22.85
N THR A 357 11.39 3.31 -22.32
CA THR A 357 12.66 3.91 -21.97
C THR A 357 13.18 3.43 -20.59
N LEU A 358 12.33 2.82 -19.75
CA LEU A 358 12.64 2.40 -18.38
C LEU A 358 13.16 0.95 -18.35
N THR A 359 14.36 0.76 -18.88
CA THR A 359 14.91 -0.58 -19.14
C THR A 359 15.17 -1.42 -17.90
N ASN A 360 15.31 -0.83 -16.70
CA ASN A 360 15.49 -1.58 -15.46
C ASN A 360 14.19 -1.77 -14.66
N LEU A 361 13.04 -1.36 -15.21
CA LEU A 361 11.77 -1.48 -14.51
C LEU A 361 11.40 -2.96 -14.37
N GLN A 362 11.24 -3.39 -13.12
CA GLN A 362 10.90 -4.78 -12.75
C GLN A 362 9.45 -4.89 -12.29
N GLN A 363 8.92 -3.86 -11.65
CA GLN A 363 7.56 -3.84 -11.09
C GLN A 363 6.82 -2.58 -11.57
N LEU A 364 5.67 -2.79 -12.19
CA LEU A 364 4.77 -1.71 -12.60
C LEU A 364 3.36 -1.99 -12.07
N SER A 365 2.78 -1.03 -11.36
CA SER A 365 1.37 -1.00 -10.99
C SER A 365 0.75 0.26 -11.55
N VAL A 366 -0.27 0.13 -12.38
CA VAL A 366 -1.01 1.26 -12.94
C VAL A 366 -2.50 1.07 -12.66
N ASP A 367 -3.07 2.00 -11.89
CA ASP A 367 -4.50 2.07 -11.67
C ASP A 367 -5.14 3.08 -12.62
N LEU A 368 -6.09 2.60 -13.42
CA LEU A 368 -6.85 3.34 -14.41
C LEU A 368 -8.36 3.06 -14.23
N ALA A 369 -8.80 2.70 -13.01
CA ALA A 369 -10.21 2.54 -12.73
C ALA A 369 -10.99 3.80 -13.14
N TYR A 370 -12.17 3.61 -13.71
CA TYR A 370 -13.02 4.67 -14.28
C TYR A 370 -12.40 5.43 -15.48
N CYS A 371 -11.19 5.10 -15.96
CA CYS A 371 -10.59 5.75 -17.13
C CYS A 371 -11.08 5.13 -18.44
N ASN A 372 -11.69 5.94 -19.30
CA ASN A 372 -12.23 5.47 -20.59
C ASN A 372 -11.19 5.47 -21.74
N GLY A 373 -9.89 5.51 -21.44
CA GLY A 373 -8.82 5.87 -22.38
C GLY A 373 -7.73 4.82 -22.64
N LEU A 374 -7.85 3.58 -22.15
CA LEU A 374 -6.77 2.61 -22.31
C LEU A 374 -6.67 2.10 -23.75
N ARG A 375 -5.56 2.38 -24.42
CA ARG A 375 -5.27 1.85 -25.76
C ARG A 375 -4.00 1.01 -25.88
N SER A 376 -2.91 1.29 -25.16
CA SER A 376 -1.65 0.51 -25.28
C SER A 376 -0.67 0.88 -24.17
N LEU A 377 0.05 -0.10 -23.61
CA LEU A 377 1.14 0.11 -22.65
C LEU A 377 2.54 0.14 -23.31
N GLY A 378 2.62 0.18 -24.65
CA GLY A 378 3.91 0.17 -25.36
C GLY A 378 4.63 -1.19 -25.29
N ALA A 379 5.89 -1.25 -25.73
CA ALA A 379 6.71 -2.47 -25.70
C ALA A 379 7.58 -2.54 -24.43
N LEU A 380 7.18 -3.37 -23.46
CA LEU A 380 7.94 -3.60 -22.22
C LEU A 380 8.68 -4.93 -22.35
N THR A 381 9.95 -4.99 -21.94
CA THR A 381 10.80 -6.20 -22.13
C THR A 381 11.35 -6.81 -20.83
N ASN A 382 11.47 -6.03 -19.75
CA ASN A 382 12.15 -6.46 -18.52
C ASN A 382 11.26 -6.55 -17.27
N LEU A 383 9.94 -6.27 -17.36
CA LEU A 383 9.06 -6.39 -16.21
C LEU A 383 8.98 -7.84 -15.73
N GLN A 384 9.08 -8.00 -14.41
CA GLN A 384 8.84 -9.24 -13.69
C GLN A 384 7.43 -9.26 -13.10
N GLN A 385 6.90 -8.08 -12.73
CA GLN A 385 5.56 -7.95 -12.17
C GLN A 385 4.83 -6.80 -12.85
N LEU A 386 3.59 -7.07 -13.27
CA LEU A 386 2.70 -6.08 -13.84
C LEU A 386 1.32 -6.20 -13.18
N SER A 387 0.83 -5.09 -12.66
CA SER A 387 -0.55 -4.93 -12.20
C SER A 387 -1.22 -3.81 -13.00
N VAL A 388 -2.38 -4.11 -13.58
CA VAL A 388 -3.20 -3.13 -14.31
C VAL A 388 -4.62 -3.22 -13.78
N THR A 389 -5.12 -2.09 -13.25
CA THR A 389 -6.49 -1.97 -12.75
C THR A 389 -7.31 -1.11 -13.70
N LEU A 390 -8.46 -1.61 -14.14
CA LEU A 390 -9.36 -1.00 -15.14
C LEU A 390 -10.82 -1.10 -14.70
N VAL A 391 -11.08 -1.17 -13.39
CA VAL A 391 -12.42 -1.32 -12.82
C VAL A 391 -13.36 -0.22 -13.32
N TYR A 392 -14.63 -0.51 -13.56
CA TYR A 392 -15.64 0.46 -14.00
C TYR A 392 -15.34 1.18 -15.32
N CYS A 393 -14.47 0.63 -16.18
CA CYS A 393 -14.23 1.17 -17.52
C CYS A 393 -15.36 0.79 -18.49
N ARG A 394 -16.58 1.29 -18.26
CA ARG A 394 -17.81 0.88 -19.00
C ARG A 394 -17.78 1.03 -20.52
N ARG A 395 -16.86 1.84 -21.07
CA ARG A 395 -16.66 1.99 -22.52
C ARG A 395 -15.60 1.05 -23.11
N LEU A 396 -14.87 0.32 -22.26
CA LEU A 396 -13.85 -0.63 -22.68
C LEU A 396 -14.54 -1.86 -23.26
N THR A 397 -14.43 -2.05 -24.58
CA THR A 397 -15.04 -3.19 -25.26
C THR A 397 -14.09 -4.38 -25.45
N SER A 398 -12.78 -4.11 -25.46
CA SER A 398 -11.73 -5.12 -25.62
C SER A 398 -10.39 -4.65 -25.07
N ILE A 399 -9.56 -5.59 -24.63
CA ILE A 399 -8.17 -5.37 -24.19
C ILE A 399 -7.12 -5.92 -25.18
N ALA A 400 -7.47 -6.14 -26.45
CA ALA A 400 -6.58 -6.75 -27.44
C ALA A 400 -5.20 -6.06 -27.58
N GLU A 401 -5.16 -4.74 -27.48
CA GLU A 401 -3.91 -3.99 -27.55
C GLU A 401 -3.04 -4.15 -26.29
N LEU A 402 -3.66 -4.23 -25.11
CA LEU A 402 -2.95 -4.60 -23.88
C LEU A 402 -2.33 -5.99 -24.06
N VAL A 403 -3.10 -6.96 -24.54
CA VAL A 403 -2.61 -8.32 -24.82
C VAL A 403 -1.46 -8.33 -25.82
N ARG A 404 -1.51 -7.48 -26.86
CA ARG A 404 -0.40 -7.32 -27.82
C ARG A 404 0.87 -6.80 -27.14
N SER A 405 0.75 -5.83 -26.24
CA SER A 405 1.87 -5.31 -25.44
C SER A 405 2.45 -6.35 -24.47
N LEU A 406 1.60 -7.17 -23.85
CA LEU A 406 2.04 -8.31 -23.00
C LEU A 406 2.84 -9.36 -23.80
N GLY A 407 2.68 -9.39 -25.13
CA GLY A 407 3.48 -10.16 -26.09
C GLY A 407 4.99 -10.09 -25.89
N ALA A 408 5.50 -8.92 -25.50
CA ALA A 408 6.93 -8.64 -25.39
C ALA A 408 7.53 -8.98 -24.01
N LEU A 409 6.68 -9.27 -23.02
CA LEU A 409 7.05 -9.43 -21.61
C LEU A 409 7.53 -10.85 -21.28
N THR A 410 8.65 -11.26 -21.86
CA THR A 410 9.18 -12.64 -21.69
C THR A 410 9.70 -12.95 -20.29
N ASN A 411 10.03 -11.93 -19.49
CA ASN A 411 10.52 -12.06 -18.12
C ASN A 411 9.41 -11.98 -17.06
N LEU A 412 8.13 -11.86 -17.48
CA LEU A 412 7.02 -11.66 -16.55
C LEU A 412 6.78 -12.91 -15.70
N GLN A 413 6.85 -12.73 -14.39
CA GLN A 413 6.60 -13.77 -13.39
C GLN A 413 5.21 -13.63 -12.77
N LYS A 414 4.73 -12.39 -12.59
CA LYS A 414 3.41 -12.09 -12.02
C LYS A 414 2.64 -11.13 -12.91
N LEU A 415 1.43 -11.51 -13.28
CA LEU A 415 0.47 -10.64 -13.95
C LEU A 415 -0.81 -10.55 -13.12
N SER A 416 -1.23 -9.33 -12.82
CA SER A 416 -2.55 -9.03 -12.27
C SER A 416 -3.27 -8.09 -13.21
N VAL A 417 -4.46 -8.47 -13.65
CA VAL A 417 -5.35 -7.64 -14.47
C VAL A 417 -6.70 -7.60 -13.80
N ASN A 418 -7.12 -6.41 -13.35
CA ASN A 418 -8.46 -6.20 -12.81
C ASN A 418 -9.30 -5.43 -13.82
N LEU A 419 -10.38 -6.05 -14.27
CA LEU A 419 -11.35 -5.57 -15.26
C LEU A 419 -12.77 -5.58 -14.69
N ALA A 420 -12.94 -5.65 -13.38
CA ALA A 420 -14.27 -5.74 -12.77
C ALA A 420 -15.19 -4.58 -13.18
N ASP A 421 -16.49 -4.85 -13.27
CA ASP A 421 -17.55 -3.89 -13.64
C ASP A 421 -17.29 -3.17 -14.98
N CYS A 422 -16.62 -3.84 -15.92
CA CYS A 422 -16.47 -3.38 -17.28
C CYS A 422 -17.62 -3.89 -18.16
N ASP A 423 -18.85 -3.44 -17.94
CA ASP A 423 -20.07 -3.95 -18.60
C ASP A 423 -19.99 -3.96 -20.15
N GLY A 424 -19.21 -3.05 -20.73
CA GLY A 424 -18.99 -2.96 -22.18
C GLY A 424 -18.02 -4.01 -22.74
N LEU A 425 -17.30 -4.74 -21.88
CA LEU A 425 -16.25 -5.68 -22.25
C LEU A 425 -16.87 -6.94 -22.84
N THR A 426 -16.57 -7.20 -24.11
CA THR A 426 -17.10 -8.35 -24.85
C THR A 426 -16.01 -9.37 -25.21
N SER A 427 -14.75 -8.98 -25.10
CA SER A 427 -13.60 -9.83 -25.41
C SER A 427 -12.41 -9.42 -24.55
N ILE A 428 -11.81 -10.42 -23.90
CA ILE A 428 -10.56 -10.28 -23.14
C ILE A 428 -9.33 -10.60 -24.01
N ALA A 429 -9.55 -10.95 -25.28
CA ALA A 429 -8.56 -11.55 -26.16
C ALA A 429 -7.85 -12.74 -25.48
N GLU A 430 -6.81 -13.31 -26.10
CA GLU A 430 -6.05 -14.40 -25.46
C GLU A 430 -5.04 -13.86 -24.45
N LEU A 431 -5.57 -13.27 -23.37
CA LEU A 431 -4.82 -12.75 -22.24
C LEU A 431 -3.88 -13.82 -21.67
N GLY A 432 -2.58 -13.68 -21.94
CA GLY A 432 -1.57 -14.63 -21.48
C GLY A 432 -0.95 -15.53 -22.55
N ARG A 433 -1.34 -15.41 -23.83
CA ARG A 433 -0.82 -16.24 -24.95
C ARG A 433 0.72 -16.33 -25.01
N SER A 434 1.42 -15.30 -24.54
CA SER A 434 2.87 -15.12 -24.67
C SER A 434 3.64 -15.15 -23.35
N LEU A 435 2.99 -15.45 -22.22
CA LEU A 435 3.59 -15.26 -20.90
C LEU A 435 4.29 -16.52 -20.37
N GLY A 436 5.40 -16.30 -19.66
CA GLY A 436 6.06 -17.30 -18.80
C GLY A 436 5.70 -17.15 -17.32
N ALA A 437 4.52 -16.59 -17.02
CA ALA A 437 4.13 -16.20 -15.67
C ALA A 437 4.00 -17.42 -14.73
N HIS A 438 4.41 -17.22 -13.49
CA HIS A 438 4.25 -18.14 -12.37
C HIS A 438 2.98 -17.82 -11.57
N GLU A 439 2.52 -16.57 -11.61
CA GLU A 439 1.30 -16.11 -10.96
C GLU A 439 0.47 -15.28 -11.94
N LEU A 440 -0.82 -15.64 -12.05
CA LEU A 440 -1.80 -14.93 -12.85
C LEU A 440 -3.03 -14.64 -11.98
N THR A 441 -3.42 -13.38 -11.91
CA THR A 441 -4.66 -12.93 -11.32
C THR A 441 -5.47 -12.18 -12.38
N VAL A 442 -6.70 -12.62 -12.60
CA VAL A 442 -7.63 -11.99 -13.54
C VAL A 442 -8.94 -11.78 -12.80
N ASP A 443 -9.35 -10.53 -12.65
CA ASP A 443 -10.63 -10.17 -12.06
C ASP A 443 -11.53 -9.60 -13.17
N LEU A 444 -12.65 -10.25 -13.37
CA LEU A 444 -13.67 -9.97 -14.38
C LEU A 444 -15.06 -9.90 -13.74
N GLY A 445 -15.15 -9.73 -12.42
CA GLY A 445 -16.45 -9.68 -11.73
C GLY A 445 -17.35 -8.58 -12.30
N GLY A 446 -18.67 -8.79 -12.37
CA GLY A 446 -19.63 -7.81 -12.89
C GLY A 446 -19.49 -7.49 -14.39
N CYS A 447 -18.74 -8.29 -15.16
CA CYS A 447 -18.60 -8.07 -16.61
C CYS A 447 -19.76 -8.68 -17.41
N ASP A 448 -20.97 -8.11 -17.30
CA ASP A 448 -22.20 -8.64 -17.93
C ASP A 448 -22.12 -8.81 -19.46
N GLY A 449 -21.32 -7.98 -20.14
CA GLY A 449 -21.08 -8.09 -21.59
C GLY A 449 -20.32 -9.35 -22.00
N LEU A 450 -19.69 -10.05 -21.05
CA LEU A 450 -18.81 -11.19 -21.28
C LEU A 450 -19.59 -12.51 -21.29
N THR A 451 -20.23 -12.80 -22.42
CA THR A 451 -21.03 -14.04 -22.59
C THR A 451 -20.21 -15.33 -22.70
N SER A 452 -18.88 -15.23 -22.84
CA SER A 452 -17.99 -16.38 -22.94
C SER A 452 -16.60 -16.08 -22.40
N ILE A 453 -16.00 -17.06 -21.72
CA ILE A 453 -14.64 -16.99 -21.21
C ILE A 453 -13.65 -17.92 -21.96
N ALA A 454 -14.05 -18.42 -23.14
CA ALA A 454 -13.22 -19.34 -23.93
C ALA A 454 -11.85 -18.76 -24.32
N GLU A 455 -11.74 -17.44 -24.45
CA GLU A 455 -10.47 -16.75 -24.72
C GLU A 455 -9.46 -16.90 -23.58
N LEU A 456 -9.92 -16.88 -22.32
CA LEU A 456 -9.08 -17.16 -21.15
C LEU A 456 -8.64 -18.62 -21.13
N GLY A 457 -9.55 -19.56 -21.42
CA GLY A 457 -9.20 -20.98 -21.49
C GLY A 457 -8.06 -21.23 -22.48
N ARG A 458 -8.20 -20.75 -23.71
CA ARG A 458 -7.17 -20.89 -24.76
C ARG A 458 -5.82 -20.29 -24.39
N SER A 459 -5.79 -19.18 -23.65
CA SER A 459 -4.54 -18.58 -23.21
C SER A 459 -3.88 -19.36 -22.08
N LEU A 460 -4.67 -19.85 -21.11
CA LEU A 460 -4.18 -20.63 -19.97
C LEU A 460 -3.51 -21.95 -20.39
N GLU A 461 -3.98 -22.62 -21.43
CA GLU A 461 -3.42 -23.92 -21.88
C GLU A 461 -1.90 -23.86 -22.13
N ARG A 462 -1.36 -22.67 -22.44
CA ARG A 462 0.06 -22.45 -22.73
C ARG A 462 0.90 -22.09 -21.51
N LEU A 463 0.27 -21.70 -20.39
CA LEU A 463 0.94 -21.23 -19.17
C LEU A 463 1.38 -22.39 -18.26
N THR A 464 2.10 -23.36 -18.82
CA THR A 464 2.44 -24.61 -18.11
C THR A 464 3.36 -24.43 -16.90
N ASN A 465 4.04 -23.27 -16.75
CA ASN A 465 4.84 -22.92 -15.59
C ASN A 465 4.04 -22.27 -14.44
N LEU A 466 2.74 -22.07 -14.62
CA LEU A 466 1.91 -21.37 -13.65
C LEU A 466 1.81 -22.18 -12.35
N GLN A 467 2.11 -21.51 -11.23
CA GLN A 467 2.04 -22.06 -9.87
C GLN A 467 0.84 -21.50 -9.11
N LYS A 468 0.38 -20.29 -9.43
CA LYS A 468 -0.74 -19.63 -8.80
C LYS A 468 -1.69 -19.04 -9.83
N LEU A 469 -2.97 -19.37 -9.73
CA LEU A 469 -4.03 -18.84 -10.58
C LEU A 469 -5.17 -18.34 -9.71
N ASN A 470 -5.53 -17.08 -9.88
CA ASN A 470 -6.74 -16.49 -9.33
C ASN A 470 -7.60 -15.95 -10.49
N VAL A 471 -8.84 -16.41 -10.58
CA VAL A 471 -9.81 -15.95 -11.57
C VAL A 471 -11.09 -15.58 -10.83
N ASP A 472 -11.46 -14.30 -10.90
CA ASP A 472 -12.73 -13.81 -10.39
C ASP A 472 -13.69 -13.55 -11.56
N LEU A 473 -14.85 -14.20 -11.51
CA LEU A 473 -15.95 -14.12 -12.46
C LEU A 473 -17.27 -13.90 -11.71
N THR A 474 -17.23 -13.31 -10.50
CA THR A 474 -18.42 -13.03 -9.69
C THR A 474 -19.42 -12.19 -10.47
N ASP A 475 -20.72 -12.42 -10.29
CA ASP A 475 -21.79 -11.58 -10.85
C ASP A 475 -21.68 -11.42 -12.37
N CYS A 476 -21.17 -12.45 -13.06
CA CYS A 476 -21.13 -12.50 -14.52
C CYS A 476 -22.38 -13.21 -15.04
N ASP A 477 -23.55 -12.58 -14.94
CA ASP A 477 -24.84 -13.20 -15.28
C ASP A 477 -24.91 -13.68 -16.74
N GLY A 478 -24.19 -13.04 -17.68
CA GLY A 478 -24.12 -13.48 -19.08
C GLY A 478 -23.33 -14.79 -19.30
N LEU A 479 -22.63 -15.32 -18.30
CA LEU A 479 -21.72 -16.45 -18.42
C LEU A 479 -22.45 -17.80 -18.32
N THR A 480 -22.94 -18.29 -19.45
CA THR A 480 -23.66 -19.57 -19.53
C THR A 480 -22.78 -20.83 -19.39
N SER A 481 -21.46 -20.72 -19.63
CA SER A 481 -20.56 -21.88 -19.61
C SER A 481 -19.09 -21.52 -19.33
N ILE A 482 -18.46 -22.36 -18.51
CA ILE A 482 -17.02 -22.35 -18.23
C ILE A 482 -16.29 -23.55 -18.85
N ALA A 483 -16.92 -24.30 -19.76
CA ALA A 483 -16.40 -25.58 -20.25
C ALA A 483 -14.97 -25.49 -20.82
N GLU A 484 -14.69 -24.44 -21.61
CA GLU A 484 -13.36 -24.23 -22.18
C GLU A 484 -12.31 -23.91 -21.12
N LEU A 485 -12.65 -23.04 -20.16
CA LEU A 485 -11.79 -22.75 -19.00
C LEU A 485 -11.47 -24.04 -18.25
N GLY A 486 -12.49 -24.85 -17.95
CA GLY A 486 -12.34 -26.15 -17.31
C GLY A 486 -11.37 -27.06 -18.06
N ARG A 487 -11.55 -27.27 -19.38
CA ARG A 487 -10.63 -28.09 -20.19
C ARG A 487 -9.19 -27.61 -20.13
N SER A 488 -8.98 -26.31 -20.27
CA SER A 488 -7.65 -25.72 -20.32
C SER A 488 -6.91 -25.74 -18.99
N LEU A 489 -7.63 -25.63 -17.87
CA LEU A 489 -7.04 -25.76 -16.53
C LEU A 489 -6.30 -27.09 -16.36
N GLY A 490 -6.76 -28.18 -16.99
CA GLY A 490 -6.12 -29.48 -16.91
C GLY A 490 -4.70 -29.54 -17.48
N ALA A 491 -4.25 -28.53 -18.23
CA ALA A 491 -2.88 -28.41 -18.72
C ALA A 491 -1.90 -27.86 -17.66
N LEU A 492 -2.41 -27.17 -16.63
CA LEU A 492 -1.63 -26.43 -15.62
C LEU A 492 -1.06 -27.34 -14.51
N THR A 493 -0.38 -28.42 -14.88
CA THR A 493 0.02 -29.47 -13.92
C THR A 493 1.01 -29.02 -12.82
N ASN A 494 1.66 -27.87 -12.96
CA ASN A 494 2.53 -27.26 -11.95
C ASN A 494 1.78 -26.37 -10.93
N LEU A 495 0.46 -26.24 -11.07
CA LEU A 495 -0.35 -25.35 -10.24
C LEU A 495 -0.36 -25.85 -8.78
N GLN A 496 -0.03 -24.94 -7.87
CA GLN A 496 -0.02 -25.15 -6.41
C GLN A 496 -1.20 -24.45 -5.73
N GLN A 497 -1.66 -23.33 -6.27
CA GLN A 497 -2.80 -22.58 -5.74
C GLN A 497 -3.77 -22.24 -6.86
N LEU A 498 -5.05 -22.57 -6.68
CA LEU A 498 -6.14 -22.23 -7.57
C LEU A 498 -7.26 -21.56 -6.78
N THR A 499 -7.59 -20.33 -7.14
CA THR A 499 -8.81 -19.65 -6.71
C THR A 499 -9.66 -19.37 -7.94
N LEU A 500 -10.91 -19.83 -7.90
CA LEU A 500 -11.90 -19.60 -8.94
C LEU A 500 -13.19 -19.12 -8.26
N ASN A 501 -13.53 -17.86 -8.47
CA ASN A 501 -14.75 -17.26 -7.97
C ASN A 501 -15.76 -17.15 -9.11
N LEU A 502 -16.90 -17.83 -8.97
CA LEU A 502 -18.01 -17.89 -9.92
C LEU A 502 -19.33 -17.56 -9.21
N ALA A 503 -19.26 -16.90 -8.05
CA ALA A 503 -20.43 -16.55 -7.27
C ALA A 503 -21.39 -15.67 -8.08
N MET A 504 -22.69 -15.82 -7.85
CA MET A 504 -23.76 -15.06 -8.51
C MET A 504 -23.79 -15.21 -10.04
N CYS A 505 -23.14 -16.23 -10.63
CA CYS A 505 -23.35 -16.57 -12.03
C CYS A 505 -24.64 -17.38 -12.19
N SER A 506 -25.79 -16.71 -12.18
CA SER A 506 -27.11 -17.36 -12.13
C SER A 506 -27.42 -18.25 -13.35
N ASP A 507 -26.93 -17.89 -14.54
CA ASP A 507 -27.08 -18.65 -15.79
C ASP A 507 -26.09 -19.83 -15.93
N LEU A 508 -25.18 -20.03 -14.96
CA LEU A 508 -24.20 -21.11 -15.01
C LEU A 508 -24.85 -22.46 -14.66
N THR A 509 -25.03 -23.31 -15.68
CA THR A 509 -25.74 -24.60 -15.53
C THR A 509 -24.85 -25.80 -15.20
N SER A 510 -23.54 -25.71 -15.42
CA SER A 510 -22.63 -26.85 -15.25
C SER A 510 -21.18 -26.46 -15.05
N ILE A 511 -20.54 -27.17 -14.12
CA ILE A 511 -19.09 -27.12 -13.85
C ILE A 511 -18.38 -28.45 -14.18
N ALA A 512 -19.03 -29.32 -14.96
CA ALA A 512 -18.55 -30.70 -15.14
C ALA A 512 -17.13 -30.79 -15.74
N GLU A 513 -16.80 -29.95 -16.73
CA GLU A 513 -15.45 -29.91 -17.33
C GLU A 513 -14.39 -29.39 -16.35
N LEU A 514 -14.75 -28.46 -15.46
CA LEU A 514 -13.85 -28.00 -14.39
C LEU A 514 -13.47 -29.20 -13.51
N GLY A 515 -14.47 -29.94 -13.00
CA GLY A 515 -14.23 -31.14 -12.19
C GLY A 515 -13.33 -32.16 -12.89
N ARG A 516 -13.65 -32.58 -14.12
CA ARG A 516 -12.83 -33.58 -14.84
C ARG A 516 -11.38 -33.15 -15.05
N SER A 517 -11.13 -31.86 -15.26
CA SER A 517 -9.78 -31.36 -15.45
C SER A 517 -8.98 -31.20 -14.16
N LEU A 518 -9.64 -30.88 -13.04
CA LEU A 518 -8.99 -30.73 -11.73
C LEU A 518 -8.27 -32.01 -11.31
N GLU A 519 -8.76 -33.20 -11.73
CA GLU A 519 -8.13 -34.50 -11.48
C GLU A 519 -6.64 -34.56 -11.88
N ARG A 520 -6.22 -33.72 -12.84
CA ARG A 520 -4.85 -33.65 -13.36
C ARG A 520 -3.92 -32.77 -12.51
N LEU A 521 -4.47 -31.92 -11.64
CA LEU A 521 -3.72 -30.90 -10.88
C LEU A 521 -3.16 -31.44 -9.57
N THR A 522 -2.48 -32.59 -9.62
CA THR A 522 -2.04 -33.32 -8.42
C THR A 522 -1.01 -32.58 -7.53
N ASN A 523 -0.41 -31.49 -8.01
CA ASN A 523 0.49 -30.63 -7.24
C ASN A 523 -0.23 -29.55 -6.41
N LEU A 524 -1.56 -29.47 -6.51
CA LEU A 524 -2.36 -28.45 -5.85
C LEU A 524 -2.29 -28.60 -4.32
N GLN A 525 -1.96 -27.51 -3.65
CA GLN A 525 -1.88 -27.37 -2.19
C GLN A 525 -3.07 -26.57 -1.65
N GLU A 526 -3.58 -25.61 -2.43
CA GLU A 526 -4.73 -24.79 -2.07
C GLU A 526 -5.73 -24.73 -3.22
N LEU A 527 -6.99 -25.05 -2.92
CA LEU A 527 -8.11 -24.93 -3.84
C LEU A 527 -9.23 -24.13 -3.19
N THR A 528 -9.60 -23.03 -3.83
CA THR A 528 -10.80 -22.25 -3.51
C THR A 528 -11.70 -22.22 -4.72
N VAL A 529 -12.94 -22.68 -4.56
CA VAL A 529 -13.99 -22.61 -5.57
C VAL A 529 -15.22 -21.99 -4.93
N ASP A 530 -15.60 -20.81 -5.38
CA ASP A 530 -16.83 -20.13 -4.95
C ASP A 530 -17.88 -20.24 -6.06
N LEU A 531 -19.01 -20.83 -5.73
CA LEU A 531 -20.17 -21.06 -6.60
C LEU A 531 -21.45 -20.55 -5.94
N GLY A 532 -21.34 -19.70 -4.92
CA GLY A 532 -22.51 -19.22 -4.17
C GLY A 532 -23.50 -18.49 -5.11
N GLY A 533 -24.81 -18.69 -4.94
CA GLY A 533 -25.83 -18.07 -5.79
C GLY A 533 -25.91 -18.58 -7.24
N CYS A 534 -25.24 -19.69 -7.57
CA CYS A 534 -25.41 -20.37 -8.86
C CYS A 534 -26.69 -21.25 -8.88
N ASP A 535 -27.87 -20.65 -8.91
CA ASP A 535 -29.16 -21.36 -8.85
C ASP A 535 -29.37 -22.41 -9.95
N GLY A 536 -28.78 -22.19 -11.13
CA GLY A 536 -28.82 -23.11 -12.26
C GLY A 536 -28.00 -24.40 -12.04
N LEU A 537 -27.16 -24.46 -11.01
CA LEU A 537 -26.26 -25.58 -10.76
C LEU A 537 -26.97 -26.72 -10.04
N THR A 538 -27.18 -27.83 -10.76
CA THR A 538 -27.89 -29.01 -10.22
C THR A 538 -26.97 -30.07 -9.59
N SER A 539 -25.67 -30.02 -9.88
CA SER A 539 -24.72 -31.05 -9.44
C SER A 539 -23.28 -30.56 -9.43
N ILE A 540 -22.56 -30.94 -8.37
CA ILE A 540 -21.11 -30.78 -8.19
C ILE A 540 -20.36 -32.11 -8.28
N ALA A 541 -21.00 -33.18 -8.78
CA ALA A 541 -20.47 -34.54 -8.69
C ALA A 541 -19.07 -34.70 -9.30
N GLU A 542 -18.80 -34.07 -10.44
CA GLU A 542 -17.48 -34.10 -11.08
C GLU A 542 -16.42 -33.37 -10.25
N LEU A 543 -16.76 -32.24 -9.62
CA LEU A 543 -15.87 -31.54 -8.71
C LEU A 543 -15.52 -32.46 -7.53
N GLY A 544 -16.53 -33.06 -6.89
CA GLY A 544 -16.34 -34.02 -5.81
C GLY A 544 -15.40 -35.16 -6.21
N ARG A 545 -15.68 -35.86 -7.31
CA ARG A 545 -14.84 -36.98 -7.79
C ARG A 545 -13.39 -36.57 -8.09
N SER A 546 -13.18 -35.36 -8.62
CA SER A 546 -11.84 -34.87 -8.93
C SER A 546 -10.93 -34.73 -7.71
N LEU A 547 -11.50 -34.39 -6.55
CA LEU A 547 -10.75 -34.16 -5.32
C LEU A 547 -10.07 -35.43 -4.81
N GLU A 548 -10.57 -36.62 -5.14
CA GLU A 548 -10.00 -37.90 -4.68
C GLU A 548 -8.51 -38.03 -5.04
N ARG A 549 -8.07 -37.39 -6.14
CA ARG A 549 -6.68 -37.43 -6.62
C ARG A 549 -5.82 -36.28 -6.13
N LEU A 550 -6.38 -35.26 -5.50
CA LEU A 550 -5.68 -34.05 -5.05
C LEU A 550 -5.09 -34.22 -3.64
N THR A 551 -4.39 -35.33 -3.42
CA THR A 551 -3.90 -35.75 -2.09
C THR A 551 -2.85 -34.82 -1.46
N ASN A 552 -2.29 -33.88 -2.23
CA ASN A 552 -1.38 -32.84 -1.74
C ASN A 552 -2.09 -31.60 -1.16
N LEU A 553 -3.43 -31.53 -1.24
CA LEU A 553 -4.20 -30.41 -0.72
C LEU A 553 -4.00 -30.25 0.79
N GLN A 554 -3.68 -29.03 1.19
CA GLN A 554 -3.59 -28.55 2.56
C GLN A 554 -4.77 -27.65 2.91
N LYS A 555 -5.30 -26.91 1.94
CA LYS A 555 -6.46 -26.04 2.09
C LYS A 555 -7.49 -26.30 1.00
N LEU A 556 -8.74 -26.50 1.41
CA LEU A 556 -9.88 -26.63 0.51
C LEU A 556 -11.00 -25.72 0.99
N ASN A 557 -11.41 -24.79 0.14
CA ASN A 557 -12.59 -23.97 0.33
C ASN A 557 -13.56 -24.20 -0.84
N VAL A 558 -14.77 -24.64 -0.53
CA VAL A 558 -15.86 -24.79 -1.50
C VAL A 558 -17.07 -24.05 -0.96
N ASP A 559 -17.45 -22.95 -1.61
CA ASP A 559 -18.66 -22.22 -1.28
C ASP A 559 -19.76 -22.54 -2.29
N LEU A 560 -20.91 -22.96 -1.77
CA LEU A 560 -22.13 -23.34 -2.49
C LEU A 560 -23.34 -22.65 -1.84
N THR A 561 -23.12 -21.57 -1.10
CA THR A 561 -24.18 -20.80 -0.43
C THR A 561 -25.27 -20.42 -1.43
N ASP A 562 -26.53 -20.57 -1.05
CA ASP A 562 -27.71 -20.26 -1.86
C ASP A 562 -27.75 -21.00 -3.22
N CYS A 563 -27.14 -22.20 -3.34
CA CYS A 563 -27.32 -23.08 -4.50
C CYS A 563 -28.58 -23.94 -4.37
N ASP A 564 -29.77 -23.38 -4.60
CA ASP A 564 -31.07 -24.06 -4.39
C ASP A 564 -31.26 -25.32 -5.27
N GLY A 565 -30.71 -25.32 -6.48
CA GLY A 565 -30.75 -26.45 -7.40
C GLY A 565 -29.95 -27.68 -6.95
N LEU A 566 -29.08 -27.54 -5.94
CA LEU A 566 -28.17 -28.58 -5.50
C LEU A 566 -28.87 -29.60 -4.60
N THR A 567 -29.03 -30.82 -5.11
CA THR A 567 -29.75 -31.90 -4.37
C THR A 567 -28.84 -32.79 -3.53
N SER A 568 -27.53 -32.81 -3.80
CA SER A 568 -26.59 -33.72 -3.15
C SER A 568 -25.14 -33.23 -3.23
N ILE A 569 -24.42 -33.44 -2.12
CA ILE A 569 -22.96 -33.25 -2.02
C ILE A 569 -22.23 -34.59 -1.79
N ALA A 570 -22.88 -35.73 -2.03
CA ALA A 570 -22.36 -37.03 -1.63
C ALA A 570 -20.98 -37.37 -2.24
N GLU A 571 -20.71 -36.96 -3.48
CA GLU A 571 -19.40 -37.14 -4.13
C GLU A 571 -18.32 -36.29 -3.48
N LEU A 572 -18.63 -35.03 -3.13
CA LEU A 572 -17.71 -34.17 -2.37
C LEU A 572 -17.37 -34.84 -1.04
N GLY A 573 -18.40 -35.29 -0.30
CA GLY A 573 -18.23 -36.02 0.95
C GLY A 573 -17.32 -37.25 0.79
N ARG A 574 -17.60 -38.15 -0.15
CA ARG A 574 -16.83 -39.39 -0.34
C ARG A 574 -15.36 -39.14 -0.65
N SER A 575 -15.06 -38.17 -1.52
CA SER A 575 -13.69 -37.89 -1.95
C SER A 575 -12.84 -37.20 -0.88
N LEU A 576 -13.45 -36.42 0.03
CA LEU A 576 -12.71 -35.75 1.10
C LEU A 576 -11.89 -36.72 1.95
N GLY A 577 -12.33 -37.98 2.12
CA GLY A 577 -11.62 -38.97 2.91
C GLY A 577 -10.22 -39.31 2.38
N ALA A 578 -9.94 -39.04 1.11
CA ALA A 578 -8.61 -39.22 0.49
C ALA A 578 -7.63 -38.08 0.83
N LEU A 579 -8.13 -36.90 1.24
CA LEU A 579 -7.33 -35.69 1.45
C LEU A 579 -6.65 -35.67 2.83
N THR A 580 -5.88 -36.70 3.14
CA THR A 580 -5.29 -36.87 4.49
C THR A 580 -4.30 -35.77 4.90
N ASN A 581 -3.76 -34.99 3.95
CA ASN A 581 -2.89 -33.84 4.22
C ASN A 581 -3.66 -32.54 4.52
N LEU A 582 -4.99 -32.55 4.45
CA LEU A 582 -5.81 -31.36 4.61
C LEU A 582 -5.73 -30.80 6.03
N GLN A 583 -5.42 -29.51 6.13
CA GLN A 583 -5.27 -28.75 7.37
C GLN A 583 -6.43 -27.77 7.58
N GLU A 584 -6.95 -27.20 6.48
CA GLU A 584 -8.07 -26.27 6.49
C GLU A 584 -9.16 -26.75 5.53
N LEU A 585 -10.39 -26.88 6.03
CA LEU A 585 -11.57 -27.21 5.24
C LEU A 585 -12.69 -26.22 5.52
N THR A 586 -13.10 -25.50 4.48
CA THR A 586 -14.30 -24.66 4.49
C THR A 586 -15.30 -25.18 3.47
N VAL A 587 -16.55 -25.40 3.91
CA VAL A 587 -17.67 -25.80 3.05
C VAL A 587 -18.87 -24.90 3.36
N GLY A 588 -19.17 -23.96 2.47
CA GLY A 588 -20.37 -23.12 2.54
C GLY A 588 -21.53 -23.83 1.85
N LEU A 589 -22.62 -24.09 2.58
CA LEU A 589 -23.84 -24.72 2.05
C LEU A 589 -25.10 -23.99 2.54
N ARG A 590 -24.94 -22.79 3.10
CA ARG A 590 -26.06 -22.04 3.67
C ARG A 590 -27.13 -21.85 2.60
N GLY A 591 -28.39 -22.02 2.93
CA GLY A 591 -29.49 -21.80 1.98
C GLY A 591 -29.63 -22.88 0.90
N CYS A 592 -28.86 -23.97 0.88
CA CYS A 592 -29.10 -25.08 -0.04
C CYS A 592 -30.37 -25.88 0.33
N GLU A 593 -31.55 -25.38 -0.01
CA GLU A 593 -32.84 -25.98 0.39
C GLU A 593 -33.05 -27.41 -0.14
N GLY A 594 -32.53 -27.71 -1.33
CA GLY A 594 -32.60 -29.03 -1.97
C GLY A 594 -31.76 -30.13 -1.31
N LEU A 595 -30.88 -29.77 -0.36
CA LEU A 595 -29.96 -30.71 0.25
C LEU A 595 -30.64 -31.56 1.34
N THR A 596 -30.70 -32.87 1.11
CA THR A 596 -31.40 -33.81 2.03
C THR A 596 -30.47 -34.60 2.95
N SER A 597 -29.17 -34.65 2.66
CA SER A 597 -28.21 -35.40 3.46
C SER A 597 -26.79 -34.88 3.30
N ILE A 598 -26.04 -34.92 4.40
CA ILE A 598 -24.60 -34.65 4.47
C ILE A 598 -23.82 -35.85 5.06
N ALA A 599 -24.42 -37.04 5.09
CA ALA A 599 -23.86 -38.19 5.80
C ALA A 599 -22.46 -38.59 5.31
N GLU A 600 -22.20 -38.49 4.01
CA GLU A 600 -20.87 -38.76 3.44
C GLU A 600 -19.81 -37.76 3.88
N LEU A 601 -20.18 -36.48 4.04
CA LEU A 601 -19.27 -35.46 4.57
C LEU A 601 -18.85 -35.85 5.98
N GLY A 602 -19.81 -36.18 6.85
CA GLY A 602 -19.52 -36.61 8.22
C GLY A 602 -18.62 -37.84 8.31
N ARG A 603 -18.90 -38.89 7.51
CA ARG A 603 -18.09 -40.12 7.45
C ARG A 603 -16.65 -39.83 7.07
N SER A 604 -16.44 -39.04 6.02
CA SER A 604 -15.10 -38.76 5.51
C SER A 604 -14.28 -37.86 6.41
N LEU A 605 -14.92 -36.96 7.17
CA LEU A 605 -14.22 -36.13 8.15
C LEU A 605 -13.44 -36.98 9.15
N GLU A 606 -13.89 -38.20 9.49
CA GLU A 606 -13.17 -39.12 10.39
C GLU A 606 -11.74 -39.41 9.91
N ALA A 607 -11.54 -39.55 8.60
CA ALA A 607 -10.24 -39.83 7.98
C ALA A 607 -9.28 -38.63 7.97
N LEU A 608 -9.79 -37.40 8.12
CA LEU A 608 -8.98 -36.18 8.14
C LEU A 608 -8.32 -35.97 9.50
N THR A 609 -7.18 -36.61 9.72
CA THR A 609 -6.45 -36.56 11.01
C THR A 609 -5.59 -35.31 11.19
N ASN A 610 -5.19 -34.66 10.08
CA ASN A 610 -4.36 -33.46 10.10
C ASN A 610 -5.15 -32.15 10.13
N LEU A 611 -6.49 -32.23 10.07
CA LEU A 611 -7.37 -31.07 10.00
C LEU A 611 -7.28 -30.22 11.28
N GLN A 612 -6.85 -28.97 11.13
CA GLN A 612 -6.71 -27.98 12.20
C GLN A 612 -7.89 -27.02 12.24
N GLN A 613 -8.42 -26.64 11.07
CA GLN A 613 -9.55 -25.72 10.96
C GLN A 613 -10.67 -26.35 10.13
N LEU A 614 -11.89 -26.29 10.65
CA LEU A 614 -13.11 -26.69 9.97
C LEU A 614 -14.10 -25.53 10.03
N SER A 615 -14.70 -25.19 8.91
CA SER A 615 -15.89 -24.33 8.86
C SER A 615 -16.91 -24.96 7.92
N VAL A 616 -18.06 -25.36 8.44
CA VAL A 616 -19.17 -25.89 7.65
C VAL A 616 -20.42 -25.09 7.99
N ASP A 617 -20.96 -24.36 7.02
CA ASP A 617 -22.18 -23.58 7.20
C ASP A 617 -23.38 -24.27 6.55
N LEU A 618 -24.33 -24.71 7.37
CA LEU A 618 -25.55 -25.41 6.94
C LEU A 618 -26.82 -24.66 7.36
N ARG A 619 -26.68 -23.38 7.74
CA ARG A 619 -27.84 -22.54 8.08
C ARG A 619 -28.81 -22.49 6.91
N ASP A 620 -30.10 -22.37 7.20
CA ASP A 620 -31.14 -22.21 6.18
C ASP A 620 -31.28 -23.41 5.19
N CYS A 621 -30.64 -24.57 5.44
CA CYS A 621 -30.84 -25.79 4.66
C CYS A 621 -32.12 -26.54 5.11
N SER A 622 -33.27 -26.10 4.63
CA SER A 622 -34.59 -26.61 5.05
C SER A 622 -34.78 -28.13 4.83
N GLY A 623 -34.10 -28.72 3.85
CA GLY A 623 -34.09 -30.17 3.58
C GLY A 623 -33.34 -31.03 4.61
N LEU A 624 -32.52 -30.44 5.47
CA LEU A 624 -31.78 -31.13 6.53
C LEU A 624 -32.55 -31.11 7.86
N PRO A 625 -32.32 -32.08 8.77
CA PRO A 625 -32.82 -32.03 10.14
C PRO A 625 -32.46 -30.71 10.85
N PRO A 626 -33.37 -30.08 11.64
CA PRO A 626 -33.13 -28.78 12.27
C PRO A 626 -31.85 -28.66 13.10
N ARG A 627 -31.39 -29.77 13.69
CA ARG A 627 -30.14 -29.81 14.47
C ARG A 627 -28.87 -29.66 13.62
N LEU A 628 -28.94 -29.96 12.32
CA LEU A 628 -27.85 -29.78 11.37
C LEU A 628 -27.89 -28.39 10.72
N GLN A 629 -28.99 -27.64 10.87
CA GLN A 629 -29.16 -26.31 10.27
C GLN A 629 -28.43 -25.21 11.07
N CYS A 630 -27.12 -25.38 11.26
CA CYS A 630 -26.28 -24.43 11.99
C CYS A 630 -24.86 -24.38 11.42
N TRP A 631 -24.06 -23.46 11.93
CA TRP A 631 -22.64 -23.37 11.62
C TRP A 631 -21.81 -24.29 12.54
N PHE A 632 -20.88 -25.03 11.94
CA PHE A 632 -19.95 -25.92 12.63
C PHE A 632 -18.51 -25.47 12.43
N ASP A 633 -17.81 -25.26 13.55
CA ASP A 633 -16.40 -24.82 13.63
C ASP A 633 -15.42 -25.98 13.93
N SER A 634 -15.93 -27.20 14.09
CA SER A 634 -15.14 -28.34 14.54
C SER A 634 -15.75 -29.68 14.17
N LYS A 635 -14.89 -30.63 13.81
CA LYS A 635 -15.23 -31.99 13.40
C LYS A 635 -16.09 -32.71 14.45
N ALA A 636 -15.75 -32.58 15.73
CA ALA A 636 -16.45 -33.25 16.83
C ALA A 636 -17.93 -32.81 16.93
N LYS A 637 -18.22 -31.51 16.76
CA LYS A 637 -19.59 -31.00 16.82
C LYS A 637 -20.42 -31.53 15.66
N LEU A 638 -19.88 -31.51 14.44
CA LEU A 638 -20.58 -31.99 13.25
C LEU A 638 -20.86 -33.49 13.31
N ILE A 639 -19.87 -34.30 13.68
CA ILE A 639 -20.05 -35.76 13.84
C ILE A 639 -21.07 -36.06 14.95
N SER A 640 -21.00 -35.37 16.09
CA SER A 640 -21.98 -35.56 17.17
C SER A 640 -23.41 -35.21 16.74
N ALA A 641 -23.58 -34.18 15.91
CA ALA A 641 -24.89 -33.80 15.40
C ALA A 641 -25.45 -34.81 14.38
N LEU A 642 -24.58 -35.52 13.65
CA LEU A 642 -24.96 -36.59 12.74
C LEU A 642 -25.31 -37.90 13.46
N ALA A 643 -24.60 -38.22 14.54
CA ALA A 643 -24.82 -39.44 15.33
C ALA A 643 -26.17 -39.46 16.08
N ALA A 644 -26.84 -38.31 16.24
CA ALA A 644 -28.12 -38.24 16.95
C ALA A 644 -29.32 -38.85 16.18
N ASP A 645 -29.12 -39.43 14.99
CA ASP A 645 -30.12 -40.19 14.21
C ASP A 645 -29.96 -41.73 14.30
N THR A 646 -28.92 -42.22 14.97
CA THR A 646 -28.75 -43.65 15.28
C THR A 646 -29.16 -43.94 16.71
#